data_AF-A0A0J1FXX0-F1
#
_entry.id   AF-A0A0J1FXX0-F1
#
_cell.length_a   1.000
_cell.length_b   1.000
_cell.length_c   1.000
_cell.angle_alpha   90.00
_cell.angle_beta   90.00
_cell.angle_gamma   90.00
#
_symmetry.space_group_name_H-M   'P 1'
#
loop_
_entity.id
_entity.type
_entity.pdbx_description
1 polymer ?
#
loop_
_entity_poly.entity_id
_entity_poly.type
_entity_poly.pdbx_seq_one_letter_code
_entity_poly.pdbx_strand_id
1 'polypeptide(L)'
;MINTSTEYKKAIQKDREFRIQDTITFKEGTKQGKTITLSTGDFMSYSINGATSSSGKFDIGAAVIKKYTAVLNNMDNKFSEYDFEGADIRSYIGLKLEDGIWEVLSKGTYRVCKARSKDLTISIEAYDYMLFFDQPYSKSKLSYPATINEIIADACLSCQMTYNAQTIQNGRFTVEKRPEDEALTFRDIISYCAQIMCCYARISNTNALEFGWYDFSIFDRNNNILDGGNLSDYAGSNADGGDFKSYTGDITDGGTFADQRDFHHLYLLGSQDIDVADIVITGVKATADNSSDDNKEKTESYLYGTEDYALSLEGNPLIQKGHAEEVAGYVGPRIAGRHFRPLSITCLSDPSIEEGDVAYVTDRKNSTYKTVITNTTFSMGGYQSVICDAETKTENNYTRYGAETKLLAQAKKDIKNEISQYDLVAQQFGTLMANGMGLYRSTEEKNGALVYYMHDKPHLENSKTIWKMTEGAFAVSTDGGINWNAGVDKEGNILATVLTVLKVNADWINAGTLTLGGFKNEAGTLKLIDKNKKVIMTLTEDGIDVLKGSIKGSTITLGGSNNADGALTVKNSTGEVVATINNAGVDVKKGSIQGSTISGNTITLGGSNNVDGILKIYNTEGTQVGKWDANGINVTTGTFSGSLTAATGTFKGKLSAATGTFAGDISAATGTFSGVVNVKNESSYLKVANGEITGGYGSSQRGFVDFSAATQDLSTGATLYGMQMQASGIIRISAPRVSVANSSNISTVATFCGTGTLNYVESIRDIGNGGIEWQQASLKFINGFMCSAL
;
A
#
# COMPACT_ATOMS: atom_id res chain seq x y z
N MET A 1 4.59 -37.48 -11.99
CA MET A 1 4.57 -38.14 -10.68
C MET A 1 5.53 -39.31 -10.68
N ILE A 2 6.25 -39.57 -9.57
CA ILE A 2 7.02 -40.80 -9.42
C ILE A 2 6.04 -41.95 -9.20
N ASN A 3 6.10 -43.00 -10.03
CA ASN A 3 5.27 -44.18 -9.84
C ASN A 3 5.69 -44.94 -8.57
N THR A 4 4.73 -45.23 -7.70
CA THR A 4 4.95 -45.86 -6.38
C THR A 4 4.04 -47.08 -6.20
N SER A 5 4.45 -48.02 -5.35
CA SER A 5 3.64 -49.19 -5.03
C SER A 5 2.37 -48.83 -4.24
N THR A 6 1.43 -49.78 -4.14
CA THR A 6 0.23 -49.57 -3.32
C THR A 6 0.59 -49.54 -1.83
N GLU A 7 1.63 -50.29 -1.45
CA GLU A 7 2.22 -50.37 -0.14
C GLU A 7 2.85 -49.04 0.27
N TYR A 8 3.55 -48.35 -0.66
CA TYR A 8 4.08 -47.01 -0.46
C TYR A 8 2.97 -46.02 -0.10
N LYS A 9 1.89 -46.00 -0.90
CA LYS A 9 0.76 -45.08 -0.70
C LYS A 9 0.03 -45.30 0.62
N LYS A 10 0.03 -46.53 1.14
CA LYS A 10 -0.47 -46.83 2.49
C LYS A 10 0.50 -46.37 3.57
N ALA A 11 1.80 -46.65 3.39
CA ALA A 11 2.83 -46.31 4.36
C ALA A 11 3.00 -44.80 4.53
N ILE A 12 2.92 -44.02 3.44
CA ILE A 12 3.12 -42.57 3.47
C ILE A 12 2.04 -41.82 4.28
N GLN A 13 0.85 -42.41 4.40
CA GLN A 13 -0.28 -41.86 5.17
C GLN A 13 -0.18 -42.08 6.69
N LYS A 14 0.76 -42.92 7.16
CA LYS A 14 0.95 -43.27 8.58
C LYS A 14 2.15 -42.53 9.19
N ASP A 15 2.70 -43.07 10.28
CA ASP A 15 4.00 -42.65 10.80
C ASP A 15 5.10 -43.01 9.80
N ARG A 16 5.72 -41.98 9.22
CA ARG A 16 6.72 -42.11 8.14
C ARG A 16 8.11 -42.27 8.72
N GLU A 17 8.79 -43.34 8.33
CA GLU A 17 10.24 -43.50 8.54
C GLU A 17 10.94 -43.36 7.19
N PHE A 18 11.78 -42.33 7.05
CA PHE A 18 12.54 -42.07 5.84
C PHE A 18 14.02 -42.40 6.04
N ARG A 19 14.67 -42.83 4.95
CA ARG A 19 16.13 -42.95 4.88
C ARG A 19 16.71 -42.24 3.67
N ILE A 20 17.85 -41.60 3.85
CA ILE A 20 18.64 -41.02 2.76
C ILE A 20 19.77 -41.98 2.43
N GLN A 21 19.98 -42.22 1.14
CA GLN A 21 21.04 -43.10 0.61
C GLN A 21 21.79 -42.41 -0.53
N ASP A 22 22.03 -41.11 -0.36
CA ASP A 22 22.70 -40.29 -1.36
C ASP A 22 24.12 -40.78 -1.61
N THR A 23 24.57 -40.66 -2.85
CA THR A 23 25.88 -41.12 -3.26
C THR A 23 26.64 -39.98 -3.93
N ILE A 24 27.83 -39.66 -3.42
CA ILE A 24 28.68 -38.58 -3.95
C ILE A 24 29.84 -39.19 -4.74
N THR A 25 30.02 -38.73 -5.97
CA THR A 25 31.16 -39.08 -6.83
C THR A 25 32.03 -37.84 -7.06
N PHE A 26 33.29 -37.90 -6.61
CA PHE A 26 34.20 -36.77 -6.67
C PHE A 26 34.89 -36.65 -8.04
N LYS A 27 35.02 -35.42 -8.56
CA LYS A 27 35.51 -35.16 -9.92
C LYS A 27 36.91 -34.54 -9.99
N GLU A 28 37.38 -33.93 -8.91
CA GLU A 28 38.65 -33.23 -8.81
C GLU A 28 39.38 -33.65 -7.51
N GLY A 29 40.68 -33.37 -7.41
CA GLY A 29 41.46 -33.62 -6.19
C GLY A 29 41.91 -35.07 -5.96
N THR A 30 42.50 -35.33 -4.79
CA THR A 30 43.17 -36.62 -4.45
C THR A 30 42.22 -37.81 -4.34
N LYS A 31 40.91 -37.58 -4.31
CA LYS A 31 39.86 -38.62 -4.26
C LYS A 31 39.03 -38.65 -5.55
N GLN A 32 39.52 -38.12 -6.65
CA GLN A 32 38.84 -38.16 -7.95
C GLN A 32 38.40 -39.61 -8.30
N GLY A 33 37.15 -39.75 -8.76
CA GLY A 33 36.55 -41.04 -9.10
C GLY A 33 36.14 -41.90 -7.90
N LYS A 34 36.46 -41.50 -6.67
CA LYS A 34 35.96 -42.15 -5.46
C LYS A 34 34.49 -41.82 -5.28
N THR A 35 33.74 -42.83 -4.84
CA THR A 35 32.34 -42.70 -4.47
C THR A 35 32.17 -42.94 -2.97
N ILE A 36 31.37 -42.10 -2.31
CA ILE A 36 30.94 -42.30 -0.92
C ILE A 36 29.41 -42.34 -0.84
N THR A 37 28.86 -43.13 0.07
CA THR A 37 27.43 -43.16 0.37
C THR A 37 27.17 -42.42 1.68
N LEU A 38 26.22 -41.50 1.66
CA LEU A 38 25.72 -40.79 2.82
C LEU A 38 24.51 -41.53 3.38
N SER A 39 24.49 -41.67 4.70
CA SER A 39 23.38 -42.20 5.47
C SER A 39 22.56 -41.06 6.07
N THR A 40 21.32 -41.32 6.50
CA THR A 40 20.47 -40.30 7.14
C THR A 40 21.16 -39.57 8.30
N GLY A 41 21.98 -40.26 9.10
CA GLY A 41 22.70 -39.68 10.23
C GLY A 41 23.84 -38.72 9.84
N ASP A 42 24.22 -38.70 8.56
CA ASP A 42 25.22 -37.76 8.05
C ASP A 42 24.63 -36.37 7.78
N PHE A 43 23.31 -36.22 7.80
CA PHE A 43 22.61 -34.97 7.50
C PHE A 43 22.10 -34.28 8.77
N MET A 44 22.45 -33.01 8.93
CA MET A 44 21.82 -32.09 9.89
C MET A 44 20.57 -31.44 9.28
N SER A 45 20.58 -31.20 7.97
CA SER A 45 19.41 -30.79 7.20
C SER A 45 19.55 -31.24 5.75
N TYR A 46 18.40 -31.44 5.11
CA TYR A 46 18.31 -31.94 3.74
C TYR A 46 17.06 -31.38 3.08
N SER A 47 17.22 -30.83 1.88
CA SER A 47 16.11 -30.31 1.08
C SER A 47 16.38 -30.39 -0.42
N ILE A 48 15.33 -30.67 -1.19
CA ILE A 48 15.31 -30.58 -2.65
C ILE A 48 14.18 -29.66 -3.05
N ASN A 49 14.50 -28.60 -3.77
CA ASN A 49 13.56 -27.65 -4.34
C ASN A 49 13.54 -27.79 -5.87
N GLY A 50 12.35 -28.02 -6.43
CA GLY A 50 12.11 -28.09 -7.87
C GLY A 50 10.97 -27.16 -8.28
N ALA A 51 11.04 -26.64 -9.50
CA ALA A 51 10.01 -25.77 -10.05
C ALA A 51 9.85 -25.96 -11.57
N THR A 52 8.64 -25.66 -12.06
CA THR A 52 8.21 -25.73 -13.47
C THR A 52 7.60 -24.42 -13.95
N SER A 53 7.69 -23.38 -13.12
CA SER A 53 7.26 -22.00 -13.40
C SER A 53 8.13 -21.03 -12.60
N SER A 54 8.18 -19.76 -13.02
CA SER A 54 8.81 -18.70 -12.22
C SER A 54 7.97 -18.36 -10.99
N SER A 55 8.62 -17.85 -9.96
CA SER A 55 7.97 -17.42 -8.71
C SER A 55 6.91 -16.35 -8.99
N GLY A 56 5.70 -16.55 -8.45
CA GLY A 56 4.58 -15.62 -8.58
C GLY A 56 3.92 -15.56 -9.96
N LYS A 57 4.26 -16.45 -10.91
CA LYS A 57 3.64 -16.53 -12.23
C LYS A 57 3.36 -17.97 -12.65
N PHE A 58 2.42 -18.13 -13.58
CA PHE A 58 2.16 -19.41 -14.25
C PHE A 58 2.68 -19.34 -15.69
N ASP A 59 3.91 -19.82 -15.89
CA ASP A 59 4.65 -19.69 -17.14
C ASP A 59 4.45 -20.88 -18.07
N ILE A 60 4.50 -20.61 -19.37
CA ILE A 60 4.68 -21.63 -20.41
C ILE A 60 6.12 -21.52 -20.91
N GLY A 61 6.83 -22.65 -20.94
CA GLY A 61 8.21 -22.72 -21.43
C GLY A 61 9.28 -22.72 -20.34
N ALA A 62 8.94 -22.70 -19.06
CA ALA A 62 9.95 -22.56 -18.01
C ALA A 62 11.01 -23.69 -18.05
N ALA A 63 12.28 -23.30 -17.94
CA ALA A 63 13.43 -24.21 -17.82
C ALA A 63 14.19 -23.90 -16.51
N VAL A 64 13.62 -24.34 -15.38
CA VAL A 64 14.12 -24.01 -14.04
C VAL A 64 15.07 -25.09 -13.53
N ILE A 65 16.22 -24.66 -12.98
CA ILE A 65 17.23 -25.55 -12.41
C ILE A 65 16.74 -26.05 -11.04
N LYS A 66 16.75 -27.37 -10.83
CA LYS A 66 16.40 -27.99 -9.54
C LYS A 66 17.56 -27.85 -8.56
N LYS A 67 17.27 -27.47 -7.31
CA LYS A 67 18.27 -27.21 -6.27
C LYS A 67 18.25 -28.27 -5.18
N TYR A 68 19.40 -28.86 -4.92
CA TYR A 68 19.68 -29.70 -3.77
C TYR A 68 20.45 -28.90 -2.71
N THR A 69 20.01 -28.95 -1.47
CA THR A 69 20.68 -28.29 -0.33
C THR A 69 20.82 -29.28 0.82
N ALA A 70 22.03 -29.42 1.35
CA ALA A 70 22.30 -30.27 2.51
C ALA A 70 23.27 -29.58 3.47
N VAL A 71 23.12 -29.87 4.76
CA VAL A 71 24.13 -29.58 5.78
C VAL A 71 24.60 -30.91 6.35
N LEU A 72 25.85 -31.27 6.08
CA LEU A 72 26.44 -32.51 6.57
C LEU A 72 27.02 -32.32 7.97
N ASN A 73 26.83 -33.33 8.82
CA ASN A 73 27.49 -33.44 10.11
C ASN A 73 28.97 -33.79 9.91
N ASN A 74 29.86 -32.92 10.38
CA ASN A 74 31.30 -33.10 10.27
C ASN A 74 32.02 -32.96 11.63
N MET A 75 31.33 -33.23 12.74
CA MET A 75 31.91 -33.16 14.10
C MET A 75 33.17 -34.01 14.26
N ASP A 76 33.19 -35.19 13.64
CA ASP A 76 34.29 -36.15 13.72
C ASP A 76 35.31 -36.00 12.57
N ASN A 77 35.30 -34.89 11.83
CA ASN A 77 36.11 -34.68 10.63
C ASN A 77 35.93 -35.73 9.52
N LYS A 78 34.80 -36.46 9.51
CA LYS A 78 34.48 -37.52 8.55
C LYS A 78 34.60 -37.09 7.09
N PHE A 79 34.29 -35.82 6.80
CA PHE A 79 34.22 -35.27 5.44
C PHE A 79 35.31 -34.24 5.14
N SER A 80 36.17 -33.90 6.10
CA SER A 80 37.16 -32.81 5.97
C SER A 80 38.25 -33.09 4.92
N GLU A 81 38.49 -34.35 4.55
CA GLU A 81 39.48 -34.72 3.53
C GLU A 81 38.96 -34.66 2.09
N TYR A 82 37.66 -34.41 1.89
CA TYR A 82 37.03 -34.45 0.56
C TYR A 82 36.87 -33.05 -0.03
N ASP A 83 37.19 -32.93 -1.30
CA ASP A 83 36.85 -31.75 -2.09
C ASP A 83 35.50 -31.98 -2.78
N PHE A 84 34.48 -31.22 -2.36
CA PHE A 84 33.13 -31.33 -2.88
C PHE A 84 32.92 -30.51 -4.15
N GLU A 85 33.82 -29.59 -4.52
CA GLU A 85 33.63 -28.73 -5.68
C GLU A 85 33.55 -29.56 -6.97
N GLY A 86 32.49 -29.36 -7.75
CA GLY A 86 32.26 -30.10 -8.99
C GLY A 86 31.89 -31.57 -8.83
N ALA A 87 31.72 -32.10 -7.61
CA ALA A 87 31.27 -33.47 -7.36
C ALA A 87 29.81 -33.69 -7.80
N ASP A 88 29.46 -34.93 -8.15
CA ASP A 88 28.09 -35.32 -8.49
C ASP A 88 27.43 -36.06 -7.32
N ILE A 89 26.25 -35.61 -6.90
CA ILE A 89 25.41 -36.23 -5.88
C ILE A 89 24.24 -36.91 -6.58
N ARG A 90 24.12 -38.22 -6.44
CA ARG A 90 22.92 -38.96 -6.85
C ARG A 90 22.04 -39.21 -5.63
N SER A 91 20.82 -38.69 -5.68
CA SER A 91 19.96 -38.68 -4.51
C SER A 91 18.90 -39.79 -4.51
N TYR A 92 18.73 -40.40 -3.34
CA TYR A 92 17.79 -41.49 -3.10
C TYR A 92 17.13 -41.34 -1.74
N ILE A 93 15.80 -41.40 -1.75
CA ILE A 93 15.00 -41.33 -0.53
C ILE A 93 14.15 -42.59 -0.44
N GLY A 94 14.35 -43.36 0.64
CA GLY A 94 13.56 -44.54 0.94
C GLY A 94 12.46 -44.26 1.94
N LEU A 95 11.26 -44.79 1.70
CA LEU A 95 10.18 -44.91 2.68
C LEU A 95 10.13 -46.35 3.18
N LYS A 96 10.01 -46.54 4.50
CA LYS A 96 9.81 -47.86 5.09
C LYS A 96 8.35 -48.28 4.95
N LEU A 97 8.14 -49.46 4.37
CA LEU A 97 6.84 -50.09 4.20
C LEU A 97 6.45 -50.88 5.45
N GLU A 98 5.19 -51.33 5.53
CA GLU A 98 4.65 -52.07 6.68
C GLU A 98 5.36 -53.40 6.94
N ASP A 99 5.86 -54.06 5.90
CA ASP A 99 6.64 -55.30 5.98
C ASP A 99 8.10 -55.07 6.41
N GLY A 100 8.50 -53.81 6.64
CA GLY A 100 9.85 -53.40 7.00
C GLY A 100 10.82 -53.25 5.82
N ILE A 101 10.37 -53.53 4.59
CA ILE A 101 11.14 -53.28 3.37
C ILE A 101 11.16 -51.78 3.07
N TRP A 102 12.18 -51.32 2.36
CA TRP A 102 12.31 -49.93 1.96
C TRP A 102 12.07 -49.79 0.47
N GLU A 103 11.09 -48.99 0.09
CA GLU A 103 10.89 -48.57 -1.29
C GLU A 103 11.66 -47.27 -1.53
N VAL A 104 12.62 -47.33 -2.45
CA VAL A 104 13.61 -46.27 -2.69
C VAL A 104 13.24 -45.50 -3.96
N LEU A 105 13.01 -44.20 -3.82
CA LEU A 105 12.74 -43.30 -4.93
C LEU A 105 14.02 -42.54 -5.30
N SER A 106 14.36 -42.52 -6.59
CA SER A 106 15.43 -41.67 -7.09
C SER A 106 14.94 -40.24 -7.21
N LYS A 107 15.70 -39.29 -6.65
CA LYS A 107 15.40 -37.85 -6.68
C LYS A 107 16.32 -37.07 -7.63
N GLY A 108 17.01 -37.77 -8.54
CA GLY A 108 17.87 -37.17 -9.55
C GLY A 108 19.34 -37.03 -9.16
N THR A 109 20.12 -36.43 -10.06
CA THR A 109 21.55 -36.18 -9.88
C THR A 109 21.84 -34.68 -9.91
N TYR A 110 22.72 -34.24 -9.02
CA TYR A 110 23.03 -32.85 -8.78
C TYR A 110 24.54 -32.62 -8.80
N ARG A 111 24.99 -31.57 -9.48
CA ARG A 111 26.37 -31.08 -9.49
C ARG A 111 26.58 -30.09 -8.36
N VAL A 112 27.54 -30.35 -7.47
CA VAL A 112 27.91 -29.42 -6.40
C VAL A 112 28.57 -28.19 -7.00
N CYS A 113 27.98 -27.03 -6.74
CA CYS A 113 28.53 -25.74 -7.17
C CYS A 113 29.08 -24.92 -6.01
N LYS A 114 28.63 -25.20 -4.77
CA LYS A 114 29.19 -24.56 -3.58
C LYS A 114 29.24 -25.57 -2.43
N ALA A 115 30.40 -25.67 -1.80
CA ALA A 115 30.57 -26.35 -0.53
C ALA A 115 31.33 -25.44 0.43
N ARG A 116 30.85 -25.32 1.67
CA ARG A 116 31.50 -24.48 2.69
C ARG A 116 31.56 -25.22 4.02
N SER A 117 32.77 -25.38 4.55
CA SER A 117 32.97 -25.81 5.93
C SER A 117 32.57 -24.69 6.90
N LYS A 118 31.78 -25.03 7.92
CA LYS A 118 31.31 -24.15 8.99
C LYS A 118 31.43 -24.89 10.32
N ASP A 119 32.51 -24.61 11.04
CA ASP A 119 32.81 -25.21 12.35
C ASP A 119 32.70 -26.75 12.30
N LEU A 120 31.59 -27.30 12.83
CA LEU A 120 31.32 -28.74 12.90
C LEU A 120 30.47 -29.30 11.74
N THR A 121 30.23 -28.53 10.69
CA THR A 121 29.34 -28.91 9.57
C THR A 121 29.88 -28.53 8.20
N ILE A 122 29.37 -29.14 7.14
CA ILE A 122 29.64 -28.75 5.75
C ILE A 122 28.31 -28.42 5.07
N SER A 123 28.14 -27.18 4.61
CA SER A 123 26.98 -26.77 3.81
C SER A 123 27.23 -27.02 2.32
N ILE A 124 26.30 -27.69 1.65
CA ILE A 124 26.35 -28.03 0.22
C ILE A 124 25.17 -27.39 -0.51
N GLU A 125 25.46 -26.69 -1.60
CA GLU A 125 24.49 -26.32 -2.63
C GLU A 125 24.86 -26.99 -3.96
N ALA A 126 23.94 -27.78 -4.49
CA ALA A 126 24.09 -28.48 -5.75
C ALA A 126 22.87 -28.26 -6.65
N TYR A 127 23.07 -28.37 -7.96
CA TYR A 127 22.04 -28.11 -8.97
C TYR A 127 21.92 -29.30 -9.92
N ASP A 128 20.73 -29.59 -10.41
CA ASP A 128 20.58 -30.63 -11.43
C ASP A 128 21.29 -30.23 -12.75
N TYR A 129 21.31 -31.16 -13.70
CA TYR A 129 22.07 -30.97 -14.94
C TYR A 129 21.44 -29.96 -15.90
N MET A 130 20.34 -29.30 -15.52
CA MET A 130 19.85 -28.12 -16.24
C MET A 130 20.94 -27.02 -16.24
N LEU A 131 21.80 -27.01 -15.21
CA LEU A 131 22.99 -26.17 -15.11
C LEU A 131 23.90 -26.22 -16.37
N PHE A 132 24.02 -27.37 -17.04
CA PHE A 132 24.92 -27.48 -18.19
C PHE A 132 24.42 -26.73 -19.43
N PHE A 133 23.14 -26.32 -19.43
CA PHE A 133 22.56 -25.47 -20.46
C PHE A 133 22.83 -23.96 -20.23
N ASP A 134 23.42 -23.55 -19.09
CA ASP A 134 23.88 -22.16 -18.83
C ASP A 134 25.17 -21.79 -19.60
N GLN A 135 25.38 -22.40 -20.77
CA GLN A 135 26.49 -22.11 -21.66
C GLN A 135 26.01 -21.17 -22.78
N PRO A 136 26.87 -20.27 -23.31
CA PRO A 136 26.50 -19.39 -24.41
C PRO A 136 26.05 -20.16 -25.65
N TYR A 137 24.89 -19.78 -26.21
CA TYR A 137 24.33 -20.39 -27.42
C TYR A 137 25.20 -20.13 -28.66
N SER A 138 26.09 -19.14 -28.62
CA SER A 138 27.11 -18.89 -29.65
C SER A 138 28.04 -20.07 -29.92
N LYS A 139 28.09 -21.07 -29.02
CA LYS A 139 28.82 -22.34 -29.24
C LYS A 139 28.10 -23.29 -30.19
N SER A 140 26.80 -23.14 -30.40
CA SER A 140 26.02 -23.95 -31.35
C SER A 140 26.49 -23.71 -32.78
N LYS A 141 26.62 -24.79 -33.54
CA LYS A 141 26.98 -24.75 -34.98
C LYS A 141 25.80 -25.09 -35.89
N LEU A 142 24.59 -25.18 -35.31
CA LEU A 142 23.37 -25.50 -36.05
C LEU A 142 23.10 -24.41 -37.10
N SER A 143 22.89 -24.86 -38.33
CA SER A 143 22.45 -24.02 -39.45
C SER A 143 20.93 -23.96 -39.48
N TYR A 144 20.38 -22.78 -39.75
CA TYR A 144 18.95 -22.55 -39.92
C TYR A 144 18.60 -22.44 -41.42
N PRO A 145 17.39 -22.79 -41.87
CA PRO A 145 16.22 -23.18 -41.10
C PRO A 145 16.40 -24.50 -40.35
N ALA A 146 15.91 -24.58 -39.12
CA ALA A 146 16.02 -25.75 -38.27
C ALA A 146 14.72 -26.01 -37.51
N THR A 147 14.38 -27.28 -37.32
CA THR A 147 13.22 -27.70 -36.55
C THR A 147 13.49 -27.63 -35.04
N ILE A 148 12.44 -27.53 -34.22
CA ILE A 148 12.55 -27.60 -32.75
C ILE A 148 13.29 -28.88 -32.31
N ASN A 149 13.05 -30.02 -32.98
CA ASN A 149 13.78 -31.26 -32.74
C ASN A 149 15.30 -31.10 -32.95
N GLU A 150 15.72 -30.49 -34.06
CA GLU A 150 17.13 -30.27 -34.37
C GLU A 150 17.78 -29.27 -33.41
N ILE A 151 17.04 -28.22 -33.01
CA ILE A 151 17.50 -27.21 -32.05
C ILE A 151 17.74 -27.85 -30.67
N ILE A 152 16.80 -28.66 -30.18
CA ILE A 152 16.95 -29.38 -28.90
C ILE A 152 18.10 -30.39 -28.98
N ALA A 153 18.19 -31.15 -30.08
CA ALA A 153 19.25 -32.13 -30.26
C ALA A 153 20.65 -31.48 -30.28
N ASP A 154 20.82 -30.35 -30.97
CA ASP A 154 22.06 -29.57 -30.99
C ASP A 154 22.39 -28.98 -29.61
N ALA A 155 21.39 -28.47 -28.89
CA ALA A 155 21.57 -27.97 -27.53
C ALA A 155 22.08 -29.07 -26.59
N CYS A 156 21.43 -30.23 -26.61
CA CYS A 156 21.84 -31.39 -25.82
C CYS A 156 23.24 -31.89 -26.21
N LEU A 157 23.55 -31.98 -27.50
CA LEU A 157 24.88 -32.36 -27.97
C LEU A 157 25.97 -31.38 -27.50
N SER A 158 25.71 -30.08 -27.67
CA SER A 158 26.63 -29.00 -27.28
C SER A 158 26.88 -28.94 -25.78
N CYS A 159 25.86 -29.28 -24.98
CA CYS A 159 25.91 -29.31 -23.52
C CYS A 159 26.25 -30.69 -22.95
N GLN A 160 26.57 -31.69 -23.78
CA GLN A 160 26.89 -33.07 -23.38
C GLN A 160 25.79 -33.75 -22.54
N MET A 161 24.54 -33.45 -22.87
CA MET A 161 23.34 -33.96 -22.20
C MET A 161 22.58 -34.94 -23.08
N THR A 162 21.93 -35.92 -22.44
CA THR A 162 20.92 -36.75 -23.11
C THR A 162 19.55 -36.10 -22.96
N TYR A 163 18.62 -36.48 -23.83
CA TYR A 163 17.23 -36.04 -23.78
C TYR A 163 16.27 -37.17 -24.14
N ASN A 164 15.03 -37.08 -23.66
CA ASN A 164 13.98 -38.00 -24.01
C ASN A 164 13.20 -37.48 -25.22
N ALA A 165 13.55 -37.97 -26.41
CA ALA A 165 12.91 -37.56 -27.66
C ALA A 165 11.39 -37.81 -27.69
N GLN A 166 10.87 -38.76 -26.90
CA GLN A 166 9.42 -39.04 -26.83
C GLN A 166 8.62 -37.90 -26.19
N THR A 167 9.29 -37.03 -25.43
CA THR A 167 8.65 -35.89 -24.77
C THR A 167 8.58 -34.64 -25.65
N ILE A 168 9.26 -34.64 -26.80
CA ILE A 168 9.28 -33.49 -27.70
C ILE A 168 7.96 -33.44 -28.47
N GLN A 169 7.11 -32.49 -28.11
CA GLN A 169 5.88 -32.18 -28.84
C GLN A 169 6.15 -31.09 -29.88
N ASN A 170 5.29 -30.91 -30.89
CA ASN A 170 5.50 -29.92 -31.96
C ASN A 170 6.90 -29.89 -32.61
N GLY A 171 7.68 -30.97 -32.53
CA GLY A 171 9.11 -30.95 -32.85
C GLY A 171 9.44 -30.63 -34.32
N ARG A 172 8.42 -30.67 -35.20
CA ARG A 172 8.51 -30.33 -36.63
C ARG A 172 8.36 -28.84 -36.93
N PHE A 173 8.01 -28.01 -35.95
CA PHE A 173 7.93 -26.57 -36.12
C PHE A 173 9.30 -26.04 -36.56
N THR A 174 9.33 -25.30 -37.66
CA THR A 174 10.58 -24.82 -38.28
C THR A 174 10.82 -23.37 -37.87
N VAL A 175 12.04 -23.09 -37.42
CA VAL A 175 12.54 -21.74 -37.19
C VAL A 175 13.41 -21.36 -38.39
N GLU A 176 13.09 -20.26 -39.06
CA GLU A 176 13.73 -19.89 -40.32
C GLU A 176 15.10 -19.26 -40.13
N LYS A 177 15.22 -18.37 -39.14
CA LYS A 177 16.46 -17.64 -38.83
C LYS A 177 16.99 -18.00 -37.46
N ARG A 178 18.31 -17.98 -37.30
CA ARG A 178 18.95 -18.11 -35.99
C ARG A 178 18.69 -16.84 -35.16
N PRO A 179 18.39 -16.94 -33.85
CA PRO A 179 18.34 -15.77 -32.98
C PRO A 179 19.67 -15.00 -32.91
N GLU A 180 19.62 -13.68 -33.11
CA GLU A 180 20.79 -12.76 -33.07
C GLU A 180 20.93 -12.10 -31.68
N ASP A 181 21.37 -12.86 -30.68
CA ASP A 181 21.78 -12.32 -29.36
C ASP A 181 22.93 -13.17 -28.78
N GLU A 182 24.12 -12.56 -28.66
CA GLU A 182 25.33 -13.19 -28.09
C GLU A 182 25.17 -13.55 -26.61
N ALA A 183 24.21 -12.94 -25.90
CA ALA A 183 23.93 -13.18 -24.50
C ALA A 183 22.94 -14.34 -24.25
N LEU A 184 22.42 -15.00 -25.29
CA LEU A 184 21.56 -16.17 -25.13
C LEU A 184 22.35 -17.38 -24.65
N THR A 185 21.77 -18.13 -23.72
CA THR A 185 22.28 -19.44 -23.30
C THR A 185 21.51 -20.58 -23.98
N PHE A 186 22.05 -21.79 -23.98
CA PHE A 186 21.29 -22.96 -24.43
C PHE A 186 20.02 -23.18 -23.58
N ARG A 187 20.02 -22.80 -22.29
CA ARG A 187 18.84 -22.91 -21.43
C ARG A 187 17.73 -21.97 -21.85
N ASP A 188 18.07 -20.75 -22.29
CA ASP A 188 17.09 -19.83 -22.87
C ASP A 188 16.48 -20.43 -24.14
N ILE A 189 17.29 -21.01 -25.02
CA ILE A 189 16.81 -21.68 -26.24
C ILE A 189 15.90 -22.88 -25.91
N ILE A 190 16.25 -23.68 -24.89
CA ILE A 190 15.42 -24.78 -24.41
C ILE A 190 14.07 -24.27 -23.89
N SER A 191 14.08 -23.17 -23.13
CA SER A 191 12.89 -22.50 -22.62
C SER A 191 11.98 -22.01 -23.75
N TYR A 192 12.57 -21.38 -24.77
CA TYR A 192 11.85 -20.94 -25.98
C TYR A 192 11.24 -22.09 -26.77
N CYS A 193 11.96 -23.21 -26.91
CA CYS A 193 11.42 -24.42 -27.51
C CYS A 193 10.25 -24.94 -26.67
N ALA A 194 10.41 -25.06 -25.36
CA ALA A 194 9.37 -25.53 -24.45
C ALA A 194 8.10 -24.65 -24.53
N GLN A 195 8.25 -23.34 -24.69
CA GLN A 195 7.13 -22.41 -24.84
C GLN A 195 6.31 -22.69 -26.10
N ILE A 196 6.97 -22.89 -27.25
CA ILE A 196 6.32 -23.27 -28.53
C ILE A 196 5.62 -24.62 -28.43
N MET A 197 6.17 -25.54 -27.61
CA MET A 197 5.62 -26.87 -27.39
C MET A 197 4.48 -26.92 -26.36
N CYS A 198 4.15 -25.81 -25.68
CA CYS A 198 3.24 -25.78 -24.54
C CYS A 198 3.72 -26.70 -23.39
N CYS A 199 5.00 -26.62 -23.02
CA CYS A 199 5.62 -27.46 -22.00
C CYS A 199 6.51 -26.64 -21.06
N TYR A 200 6.88 -27.22 -19.93
CA TYR A 200 8.07 -26.87 -19.17
C TYR A 200 9.21 -27.84 -19.52
N ALA A 201 10.45 -27.44 -19.27
CA ALA A 201 11.64 -28.28 -19.42
C ALA A 201 12.24 -28.62 -18.05
N ARG A 202 12.61 -29.88 -17.84
CA ARG A 202 13.26 -30.34 -16.60
C ARG A 202 14.27 -31.45 -16.88
N ILE A 203 15.16 -31.69 -15.91
CA ILE A 203 15.98 -32.91 -15.93
C ILE A 203 15.25 -34.02 -15.18
N SER A 204 15.04 -35.14 -15.86
CA SER A 204 14.48 -36.35 -15.27
C SER A 204 15.37 -36.91 -14.15
N ASN A 205 14.78 -37.73 -13.29
CA ASN A 205 15.54 -38.42 -12.23
C ASN A 205 16.60 -39.40 -12.79
N THR A 206 16.58 -39.67 -14.10
CA THR A 206 17.58 -40.46 -14.85
C THR A 206 18.60 -39.61 -15.63
N ASN A 207 18.66 -38.30 -15.38
CA ASN A 207 19.62 -37.35 -15.97
C ASN A 207 19.46 -37.06 -17.47
N ALA A 208 18.25 -37.23 -18.01
CA ALA A 208 17.91 -36.77 -19.35
C ALA A 208 17.04 -35.51 -19.29
N LEU A 209 17.24 -34.58 -20.22
CA LEU A 209 16.29 -33.48 -20.46
C LEU A 209 14.94 -34.04 -20.94
N GLU A 210 13.86 -33.60 -20.32
CA GLU A 210 12.49 -33.96 -20.69
C GLU A 210 11.59 -32.74 -20.69
N PHE A 211 10.55 -32.80 -21.52
CA PHE A 211 9.51 -31.78 -21.58
C PHE A 211 8.20 -32.35 -21.02
N GLY A 212 7.53 -31.57 -20.17
CA GLY A 212 6.29 -32.00 -19.53
C GLY A 212 5.26 -30.89 -19.50
N TRP A 213 4.02 -31.28 -19.25
CA TRP A 213 2.94 -30.35 -18.96
C TRP A 213 2.02 -30.96 -17.91
N TYR A 214 1.29 -30.11 -17.20
CA TYR A 214 0.32 -30.55 -16.20
C TYR A 214 -0.84 -31.30 -16.86
N ASP A 215 -1.12 -32.53 -16.42
CA ASP A 215 -2.20 -33.33 -16.98
C ASP A 215 -3.55 -32.94 -16.38
N PHE A 216 -4.11 -31.83 -16.85
CA PHE A 216 -5.44 -31.36 -16.46
C PHE A 216 -6.56 -32.36 -16.81
N SER A 217 -6.33 -33.33 -17.70
CA SER A 217 -7.36 -34.32 -18.06
C SER A 217 -7.70 -35.23 -16.88
N ILE A 218 -6.82 -35.35 -15.89
CA ILE A 218 -7.07 -36.05 -14.63
C ILE A 218 -8.23 -35.40 -13.88
N PHE A 219 -8.33 -34.07 -13.88
CA PHE A 219 -9.44 -33.38 -13.25
C PHE A 219 -10.77 -33.57 -13.98
N ASP A 220 -10.72 -33.77 -15.30
CA ASP A 220 -11.91 -34.04 -16.13
C ASP A 220 -12.43 -35.46 -15.87
N ARG A 221 -11.52 -36.45 -15.75
CA ARG A 221 -11.86 -37.85 -15.46
C ARG A 221 -12.33 -38.07 -14.02
N ASN A 222 -11.80 -37.31 -13.07
CA ASN A 222 -12.00 -37.51 -11.63
C ASN A 222 -12.97 -36.50 -11.00
N ASN A 223 -13.87 -35.90 -11.80
CA ASN A 223 -14.73 -34.79 -11.34
C ASN A 223 -15.67 -35.15 -10.17
N ASN A 224 -15.89 -36.44 -9.89
CA ASN A 224 -16.80 -36.95 -8.84
C ASN A 224 -16.13 -37.91 -7.82
N ILE A 225 -14.82 -38.15 -7.87
CA ILE A 225 -14.16 -39.20 -7.05
C ILE A 225 -14.05 -38.83 -5.56
N LEU A 226 -14.07 -37.54 -5.23
CA LEU A 226 -13.92 -37.03 -3.86
C LEU A 226 -15.22 -36.38 -3.31
N ASP A 227 -16.36 -36.53 -3.99
CA ASP A 227 -17.64 -36.00 -3.52
C ASP A 227 -18.25 -36.96 -2.49
N GLY A 228 -18.02 -36.67 -1.20
CA GLY A 228 -18.64 -37.39 -0.07
C GLY A 228 -20.13 -37.11 0.10
N GLY A 229 -20.75 -36.33 -0.79
CA GLY A 229 -22.12 -35.87 -0.69
C GLY A 229 -22.32 -34.79 0.39
N ASN A 230 -23.46 -34.12 0.34
CA ASN A 230 -23.85 -33.14 1.36
C ASN A 230 -24.57 -33.85 2.53
N LEU A 231 -23.93 -33.89 3.69
CA LEU A 231 -24.45 -34.51 4.92
C LEU A 231 -25.37 -33.58 5.75
N SER A 232 -25.71 -32.38 5.25
CA SER A 232 -26.46 -31.36 6.02
C SER A 232 -27.84 -31.81 6.51
N ASP A 233 -28.44 -32.83 5.88
CA ASP A 233 -29.75 -33.38 6.25
C ASP A 233 -29.67 -34.68 7.07
N TYR A 234 -28.47 -35.10 7.47
CA TYR A 234 -28.29 -36.36 8.19
C TYR A 234 -28.33 -36.18 9.72
N ALA A 235 -29.45 -36.55 10.34
CA ALA A 235 -29.68 -36.44 11.79
C ALA A 235 -29.43 -37.74 12.59
N GLY A 236 -28.83 -38.77 11.97
CA GLY A 236 -28.57 -40.08 12.58
C GLY A 236 -27.22 -40.18 13.31
N SER A 237 -27.09 -41.10 14.27
CA SER A 237 -25.87 -41.30 15.07
C SER A 237 -24.81 -42.21 14.44
N ASN A 238 -25.09 -42.81 13.27
CA ASN A 238 -24.17 -43.68 12.53
C ASN A 238 -24.38 -43.48 11.01
N ALA A 239 -23.53 -42.66 10.38
CA ALA A 239 -23.41 -42.64 8.92
C ALA A 239 -22.37 -43.69 8.50
N ASP A 240 -22.84 -44.84 8.02
CA ASP A 240 -22.00 -45.76 7.24
C ASP A 240 -22.05 -45.30 5.78
N GLY A 241 -20.94 -45.37 5.04
CA GLY A 241 -20.78 -44.81 3.68
C GLY A 241 -21.64 -45.45 2.58
N GLY A 242 -22.77 -46.06 2.93
CA GLY A 242 -23.57 -46.95 2.10
C GLY A 242 -22.96 -48.35 1.99
N ASP A 243 -23.79 -49.34 1.67
CA ASP A 243 -23.38 -50.71 1.38
C ASP A 243 -23.32 -51.02 -0.13
N PHE A 244 -23.55 -50.00 -0.99
CA PHE A 244 -23.74 -50.12 -2.44
C PHE A 244 -24.83 -51.13 -2.87
N LYS A 245 -25.83 -51.45 -2.03
CA LYS A 245 -26.86 -52.46 -2.38
C LYS A 245 -28.24 -51.93 -2.72
N SER A 246 -28.50 -50.63 -2.59
CA SER A 246 -29.81 -50.05 -2.92
C SER A 246 -29.69 -48.74 -3.72
N TYR A 247 -29.53 -48.87 -5.03
CA TYR A 247 -29.68 -47.76 -5.97
C TYR A 247 -30.47 -48.22 -7.20
N THR A 248 -31.29 -47.33 -7.77
CA THR A 248 -32.22 -47.60 -8.89
C THR A 248 -31.82 -46.87 -10.19
N GLY A 249 -30.52 -46.68 -10.42
CA GLY A 249 -29.96 -46.16 -11.67
C GLY A 249 -28.85 -47.09 -12.17
N ASP A 250 -28.40 -46.97 -13.43
CA ASP A 250 -27.47 -47.93 -14.05
C ASP A 250 -25.99 -47.54 -13.91
N ILE A 251 -25.47 -47.46 -12.68
CA ILE A 251 -24.05 -47.35 -12.25
C ILE A 251 -23.62 -45.92 -11.83
N THR A 252 -23.19 -45.81 -10.56
CA THR A 252 -22.26 -44.77 -10.08
C THR A 252 -21.13 -45.49 -9.35
N ASP A 253 -19.95 -45.55 -9.95
CA ASP A 253 -18.73 -46.11 -9.36
C ASP A 253 -18.00 -44.99 -8.60
N GLY A 254 -17.55 -45.23 -7.36
CA GLY A 254 -16.73 -44.29 -6.57
C GLY A 254 -15.30 -44.16 -7.11
N GLY A 255 -15.04 -44.73 -8.28
CA GLY A 255 -13.71 -44.95 -8.83
C GLY A 255 -13.04 -46.15 -8.18
N THR A 256 -11.97 -46.60 -8.80
CA THR A 256 -11.06 -47.60 -8.27
C THR A 256 -9.92 -46.94 -7.51
N PHE A 257 -9.27 -47.67 -6.59
CA PHE A 257 -7.99 -47.22 -6.02
C PHE A 257 -6.89 -47.02 -7.09
N ALA A 258 -7.09 -47.49 -8.32
CA ALA A 258 -6.21 -47.19 -9.44
C ALA A 258 -6.42 -45.77 -9.97
N ASP A 259 -7.64 -45.22 -9.93
CA ASP A 259 -7.95 -43.85 -10.40
C ASP A 259 -7.38 -42.76 -9.48
N GLN A 260 -7.14 -43.10 -8.21
CA GLN A 260 -6.39 -42.27 -7.26
C GLN A 260 -4.87 -42.35 -7.46
N ARG A 261 -4.37 -43.09 -8.47
CA ARG A 261 -2.93 -43.21 -8.68
C ARG A 261 -2.31 -42.05 -9.44
N ASP A 262 -3.13 -41.30 -10.17
CA ASP A 262 -2.65 -40.30 -11.12
C ASP A 262 -2.53 -38.89 -10.52
N PHE A 263 -3.00 -38.68 -9.27
CA PHE A 263 -2.92 -37.39 -8.57
C PHE A 263 -2.53 -37.56 -7.10
N HIS A 264 -2.06 -36.46 -6.50
CA HIS A 264 -1.83 -36.37 -5.05
C HIS A 264 -3.04 -35.79 -4.34
N HIS A 265 -3.44 -36.35 -3.19
CA HIS A 265 -4.47 -35.75 -2.34
C HIS A 265 -3.83 -35.23 -1.04
N LEU A 266 -3.79 -33.90 -0.90
CA LEU A 266 -3.16 -33.22 0.22
C LEU A 266 -4.23 -32.68 1.16
N TYR A 267 -4.39 -33.34 2.31
CA TYR A 267 -5.43 -33.00 3.31
C TYR A 267 -4.86 -32.79 4.72
N LEU A 268 -3.65 -33.30 5.00
CA LEU A 268 -2.93 -33.06 6.26
C LEU A 268 -2.00 -31.85 6.13
N LEU A 269 -2.59 -30.66 6.20
CA LEU A 269 -1.89 -29.38 5.97
C LEU A 269 -1.31 -28.77 7.26
N GLY A 270 0.00 -28.52 7.27
CA GLY A 270 0.70 -27.76 8.32
C GLY A 270 0.32 -26.28 8.28
N SER A 271 0.39 -25.68 7.10
CA SER A 271 -0.06 -24.31 6.79
C SER A 271 -0.84 -24.31 5.49
N GLN A 272 -1.75 -23.34 5.34
CA GLN A 272 -2.53 -23.15 4.13
C GLN A 272 -2.66 -21.66 3.80
N ASP A 273 -2.24 -21.30 2.59
CA ASP A 273 -2.57 -20.06 1.91
C ASP A 273 -3.18 -20.47 0.56
N ILE A 274 -4.47 -20.24 0.37
CA ILE A 274 -5.23 -20.76 -0.76
C ILE A 274 -6.09 -19.61 -1.27
N ASP A 275 -6.01 -19.34 -2.56
CA ASP A 275 -6.76 -18.24 -3.17
C ASP A 275 -8.28 -18.42 -3.00
N VAL A 276 -9.01 -17.31 -3.01
CA VAL A 276 -10.46 -17.34 -2.85
C VAL A 276 -11.21 -17.82 -4.09
N ALA A 277 -10.57 -17.81 -5.26
CA ALA A 277 -11.17 -18.19 -6.54
C ALA A 277 -10.21 -19.03 -7.40
N ASP A 278 -10.77 -19.88 -8.26
CA ASP A 278 -10.00 -20.58 -9.29
C ASP A 278 -9.58 -19.60 -10.39
N ILE A 279 -8.41 -19.86 -10.98
CA ILE A 279 -8.01 -19.28 -12.25
C ILE A 279 -8.61 -20.14 -13.36
N VAL A 280 -9.18 -19.50 -14.38
CA VAL A 280 -9.59 -20.14 -15.63
C VAL A 280 -8.77 -19.51 -16.74
N ILE A 281 -7.88 -20.27 -17.37
CA ILE A 281 -7.10 -19.78 -18.51
C ILE A 281 -8.07 -19.60 -19.68
N THR A 282 -8.30 -18.37 -20.13
CA THR A 282 -9.29 -18.09 -21.19
C THR A 282 -8.68 -17.96 -22.57
N GLY A 283 -7.36 -17.79 -22.66
CA GLY A 283 -6.67 -17.66 -23.92
C GLY A 283 -5.15 -17.68 -23.82
N VAL A 284 -4.52 -17.58 -24.99
CA VAL A 284 -3.07 -17.51 -25.14
C VAL A 284 -2.75 -16.52 -26.25
N LYS A 285 -1.86 -15.58 -25.97
CA LYS A 285 -1.40 -14.59 -26.93
C LYS A 285 0.05 -14.86 -27.31
N ALA A 286 0.28 -15.30 -28.54
CA ALA A 286 1.62 -15.41 -29.10
C ALA A 286 2.00 -14.11 -29.80
N THR A 287 3.23 -13.64 -29.56
CA THR A 287 3.77 -12.43 -30.19
C THR A 287 5.07 -12.77 -30.88
N ALA A 288 5.16 -12.48 -32.19
CA ALA A 288 6.37 -12.73 -32.95
C ALA A 288 7.49 -11.77 -32.54
N ASP A 289 8.74 -12.23 -32.59
CA ASP A 289 9.90 -11.35 -32.41
C ASP A 289 10.21 -10.61 -33.71
N ASN A 290 10.10 -9.28 -33.68
CA ASN A 290 10.37 -8.38 -34.81
C ASN A 290 11.84 -7.90 -34.85
N SER A 291 12.73 -8.47 -34.04
CA SER A 291 14.11 -7.99 -33.86
C SER A 291 14.99 -8.03 -35.13
N SER A 292 14.54 -8.68 -36.21
CA SER A 292 15.28 -8.88 -37.46
C SER A 292 14.64 -8.24 -38.71
N ASP A 293 13.61 -7.39 -38.55
CA ASP A 293 12.91 -6.72 -39.66
C ASP A 293 13.26 -5.22 -39.71
N ASP A 294 13.87 -4.76 -40.81
CA ASP A 294 14.34 -3.38 -41.02
C ASP A 294 13.19 -2.35 -41.08
N ASN A 295 11.96 -2.82 -41.26
CA ASN A 295 10.76 -1.99 -41.25
C ASN A 295 10.06 -2.12 -39.89
N LYS A 296 10.01 -1.01 -39.14
CA LYS A 296 9.32 -0.83 -37.85
C LYS A 296 7.79 -0.92 -37.97
N GLU A 297 7.26 -2.00 -38.52
CA GLU A 297 5.84 -2.32 -38.46
C GLU A 297 5.47 -2.96 -37.12
N LYS A 298 4.18 -2.84 -36.79
CA LYS A 298 3.54 -3.36 -35.58
C LYS A 298 3.88 -4.85 -35.39
N THR A 299 4.32 -5.22 -34.18
CA THR A 299 4.62 -6.62 -33.84
C THR A 299 3.41 -7.51 -34.08
N GLU A 300 3.61 -8.54 -34.93
CA GLU A 300 2.57 -9.53 -35.20
C GLU A 300 2.24 -10.26 -33.91
N SER A 301 0.96 -10.30 -33.56
CA SER A 301 0.49 -11.09 -32.42
C SER A 301 -0.85 -11.72 -32.76
N TYR A 302 -1.07 -12.90 -32.20
CA TYR A 302 -2.30 -13.66 -32.38
C TYR A 302 -2.81 -14.14 -31.02
N LEU A 303 -4.10 -13.95 -30.77
CA LEU A 303 -4.79 -14.42 -29.57
C LEU A 303 -5.69 -15.60 -29.93
N TYR A 304 -5.45 -16.75 -29.29
CA TYR A 304 -6.39 -17.85 -29.26
C TYR A 304 -7.24 -17.74 -27.98
N GLY A 305 -8.57 -17.74 -28.09
CA GLY A 305 -9.48 -17.61 -26.94
C GLY A 305 -9.88 -16.16 -26.63
N THR A 306 -9.97 -15.79 -25.35
CA THR A 306 -10.33 -14.43 -24.89
C THR A 306 -9.26 -13.84 -23.98
N GLU A 307 -9.22 -12.50 -23.89
CA GLU A 307 -8.20 -11.75 -23.11
C GLU A 307 -8.40 -11.79 -21.59
N ASP A 308 -9.46 -12.40 -21.06
CA ASP A 308 -9.87 -12.27 -19.65
C ASP A 308 -8.83 -12.77 -18.63
N TYR A 309 -8.21 -13.91 -18.93
CA TYR A 309 -6.98 -14.44 -18.34
C TYR A 309 -6.17 -15.13 -19.45
N ALA A 310 -5.57 -14.33 -20.33
CA ALA A 310 -4.72 -14.83 -21.39
C ALA A 310 -3.26 -14.94 -20.96
N LEU A 311 -2.62 -16.09 -21.21
CA LEU A 311 -1.18 -16.26 -21.00
C LEU A 311 -0.40 -15.68 -22.18
N SER A 312 0.69 -14.94 -21.91
CA SER A 312 1.52 -14.32 -22.95
C SER A 312 2.71 -15.20 -23.34
N LEU A 313 2.90 -15.43 -24.65
CA LEU A 313 4.10 -16.01 -25.24
C LEU A 313 4.86 -14.90 -25.96
N GLU A 314 5.55 -14.06 -25.17
CA GLU A 314 6.34 -12.93 -25.64
C GLU A 314 7.83 -13.10 -25.31
N GLY A 315 8.69 -12.38 -26.01
CA GLY A 315 10.14 -12.40 -25.78
C GLY A 315 10.85 -13.65 -26.29
N ASN A 316 10.18 -14.48 -27.09
CA ASN A 316 10.73 -15.69 -27.66
C ASN A 316 11.20 -15.46 -29.12
N PRO A 317 12.52 -15.39 -29.39
CA PRO A 317 13.06 -15.13 -30.71
C PRO A 317 12.88 -16.29 -31.71
N LEU A 318 12.37 -17.45 -31.27
CA LEU A 318 12.02 -18.58 -32.15
C LEU A 318 10.62 -18.42 -32.75
N ILE A 319 9.76 -17.57 -32.19
CA ILE A 319 8.45 -17.23 -32.77
C ILE A 319 8.67 -16.09 -33.76
N GLN A 320 8.93 -16.43 -35.02
CA GLN A 320 9.26 -15.44 -36.05
C GLN A 320 8.01 -14.92 -36.75
N LYS A 321 8.14 -13.79 -37.44
CA LYS A 321 7.06 -13.22 -38.27
C LYS A 321 6.47 -14.28 -39.20
N GLY A 322 5.15 -14.40 -39.21
CA GLY A 322 4.37 -15.42 -39.91
C GLY A 322 3.97 -16.62 -39.05
N HIS A 323 4.53 -16.78 -37.84
CA HIS A 323 4.30 -17.96 -37.00
C HIS A 323 3.49 -17.68 -35.72
N ALA A 324 3.07 -16.43 -35.46
CA ALA A 324 2.33 -16.12 -34.23
C ALA A 324 0.99 -16.88 -34.16
N GLU A 325 0.23 -16.92 -35.27
CA GLU A 325 -1.01 -17.69 -35.37
C GLU A 325 -0.77 -19.19 -35.24
N GLU A 326 0.26 -19.73 -35.88
CA GLU A 326 0.59 -21.16 -35.81
C GLU A 326 0.90 -21.59 -34.37
N VAL A 327 1.72 -20.81 -33.66
CA VAL A 327 2.09 -21.11 -32.27
C VAL A 327 0.88 -20.97 -31.34
N ALA A 328 0.13 -19.87 -31.44
CA ALA A 328 -1.07 -19.68 -30.61
C ALA A 328 -2.14 -20.75 -30.91
N GLY A 329 -2.31 -21.15 -32.17
CA GLY A 329 -3.22 -22.21 -32.59
C GLY A 329 -2.80 -23.60 -32.12
N TYR A 330 -1.50 -23.83 -31.88
CA TYR A 330 -1.00 -25.05 -31.26
C TYR A 330 -1.16 -25.04 -29.73
N VAL A 331 -0.76 -23.95 -29.06
CA VAL A 331 -0.75 -23.86 -27.59
C VAL A 331 -2.17 -23.69 -27.05
N GLY A 332 -2.96 -22.81 -27.63
CA GLY A 332 -4.29 -22.42 -27.18
C GLY A 332 -5.24 -23.59 -26.86
N PRO A 333 -5.48 -24.55 -27.76
CA PRO A 333 -6.37 -25.69 -27.51
C PRO A 333 -5.95 -26.60 -26.33
N ARG A 334 -4.68 -26.58 -25.92
CA ARG A 334 -4.18 -27.42 -24.82
C ARG A 334 -4.48 -26.84 -23.44
N ILE A 335 -4.57 -25.51 -23.35
CA ILE A 335 -4.62 -24.80 -22.06
C ILE A 335 -5.81 -23.87 -21.88
N ALA A 336 -6.44 -23.38 -22.94
CA ALA A 336 -7.66 -22.59 -22.82
C ALA A 336 -8.81 -23.44 -22.26
N GLY A 337 -9.53 -22.92 -21.28
CA GLY A 337 -10.60 -23.60 -20.53
C GLY A 337 -10.10 -24.41 -19.33
N ARG A 338 -8.78 -24.55 -19.13
CA ARG A 338 -8.22 -25.23 -17.96
C ARG A 338 -8.36 -24.35 -16.72
N HIS A 339 -8.74 -24.97 -15.60
CA HIS A 339 -8.96 -24.30 -14.34
C HIS A 339 -8.19 -24.96 -13.20
N PHE A 340 -7.65 -24.15 -12.29
CA PHE A 340 -6.93 -24.58 -11.10
C PHE A 340 -6.93 -23.49 -10.03
N ARG A 341 -6.64 -23.88 -8.80
CA ARG A 341 -6.58 -23.00 -7.62
C ARG A 341 -5.12 -22.67 -7.28
N PRO A 342 -4.70 -21.39 -7.37
CA PRO A 342 -3.40 -20.97 -6.83
C PRO A 342 -3.36 -21.18 -5.32
N LEU A 343 -2.21 -21.61 -4.83
CA LEU A 343 -2.02 -21.88 -3.40
C LEU A 343 -0.54 -21.98 -3.03
N SER A 344 -0.29 -21.81 -1.73
CA SER A 344 0.97 -22.06 -1.05
C SER A 344 0.67 -22.77 0.27
N ILE A 345 0.90 -24.08 0.29
CA ILE A 345 0.59 -24.94 1.44
C ILE A 345 1.85 -25.63 1.93
N THR A 346 1.80 -26.10 3.17
CA THR A 346 2.76 -27.09 3.64
C THR A 346 2.03 -28.36 4.04
N CYS A 347 2.57 -29.50 3.66
CA CYS A 347 2.02 -30.82 3.99
C CYS A 347 3.13 -31.72 4.55
N LEU A 348 2.74 -32.87 5.09
CA LEU A 348 3.70 -33.88 5.50
C LEU A 348 4.54 -34.29 4.28
N SER A 349 5.85 -34.43 4.47
CA SER A 349 6.76 -34.71 3.36
C SER A 349 6.44 -36.05 2.69
N ASP A 350 6.34 -36.00 1.36
CA ASP A 350 6.17 -37.13 0.47
C ASP A 350 7.18 -37.02 -0.70
N PRO A 351 8.24 -37.83 -0.69
CA PRO A 351 9.26 -37.81 -1.74
C PRO A 351 8.74 -38.09 -3.16
N SER A 352 7.53 -38.66 -3.31
CA SER A 352 6.92 -38.96 -4.60
C SER A 352 6.30 -37.73 -5.29
N ILE A 353 6.05 -36.66 -4.55
CA ILE A 353 5.55 -35.38 -5.08
C ILE A 353 6.67 -34.65 -5.82
N GLU A 354 6.44 -34.32 -7.09
CA GLU A 354 7.37 -33.55 -7.93
C GLU A 354 6.71 -32.32 -8.55
N GLU A 355 7.54 -31.34 -8.92
CA GLU A 355 7.10 -30.26 -9.79
C GLU A 355 6.56 -30.81 -11.11
N GLY A 356 5.44 -30.27 -11.58
CA GLY A 356 4.70 -30.77 -12.73
C GLY A 356 3.55 -31.73 -12.40
N ASP A 357 3.42 -32.17 -11.15
CA ASP A 357 2.32 -33.05 -10.74
C ASP A 357 1.00 -32.28 -10.58
N VAL A 358 -0.12 -33.01 -10.60
CA VAL A 358 -1.45 -32.48 -10.27
C VAL A 358 -1.89 -32.98 -8.90
N ALA A 359 -2.66 -32.15 -8.19
CA ALA A 359 -3.12 -32.48 -6.85
C ALA A 359 -4.54 -31.98 -6.58
N TYR A 360 -5.20 -32.67 -5.66
CA TYR A 360 -6.37 -32.17 -4.95
C TYR A 360 -5.92 -31.73 -3.56
N VAL A 361 -6.35 -30.55 -3.12
CA VAL A 361 -6.06 -30.03 -1.79
C VAL A 361 -7.36 -29.87 -1.04
N THR A 362 -7.51 -30.54 0.10
CA THR A 362 -8.66 -30.35 1.00
C THR A 362 -8.25 -29.44 2.15
N ASP A 363 -8.91 -28.30 2.27
CA ASP A 363 -8.66 -27.38 3.38
C ASP A 363 -9.27 -27.87 4.70
N ARG A 364 -9.00 -27.14 5.78
CA ARG A 364 -9.54 -27.43 7.11
C ARG A 364 -11.06 -27.25 7.24
N LYS A 365 -11.72 -26.69 6.23
CA LYS A 365 -13.18 -26.54 6.14
C LYS A 365 -13.82 -27.67 5.32
N ASN A 366 -13.03 -28.65 4.89
CA ASN A 366 -13.42 -29.76 4.01
C ASN A 366 -13.81 -29.32 2.60
N SER A 367 -13.34 -28.16 2.14
CA SER A 367 -13.44 -27.77 0.73
C SER A 367 -12.26 -28.34 -0.04
N THR A 368 -12.53 -28.98 -1.17
CA THR A 368 -11.49 -29.57 -2.03
C THR A 368 -11.27 -28.73 -3.29
N TYR A 369 -10.01 -28.43 -3.58
CA TYR A 369 -9.59 -27.62 -4.72
C TYR A 369 -8.68 -28.42 -5.66
N LYS A 370 -8.79 -28.16 -6.97
CA LYS A 370 -7.92 -28.72 -8.02
C LYS A 370 -6.71 -27.81 -8.19
N THR A 371 -5.49 -28.32 -8.10
CA THR A 371 -4.27 -27.52 -8.24
C THR A 371 -3.21 -28.25 -9.04
N VAL A 372 -2.29 -27.50 -9.62
CA VAL A 372 -1.07 -28.04 -10.22
C VAL A 372 0.13 -27.65 -9.37
N ILE A 373 1.17 -28.47 -9.34
CA ILE A 373 2.35 -28.25 -8.51
C ILE A 373 3.41 -27.56 -9.35
N THR A 374 3.44 -26.24 -9.33
CA THR A 374 4.45 -25.46 -10.05
C THR A 374 5.78 -25.50 -9.33
N ASN A 375 5.78 -25.55 -8.00
CA ASN A 375 6.98 -25.57 -7.16
C ASN A 375 6.75 -26.47 -5.94
N THR A 376 7.77 -27.26 -5.60
CA THR A 376 7.76 -28.12 -4.43
C THR A 376 9.12 -28.10 -3.75
N THR A 377 9.10 -28.05 -2.41
CA THR A 377 10.32 -28.15 -1.59
C THR A 377 10.17 -29.31 -0.63
N PHE A 378 10.77 -30.44 -0.99
CA PHE A 378 10.90 -31.57 -0.08
C PHE A 378 11.92 -31.21 1.01
N SER A 379 11.60 -31.52 2.27
CA SER A 379 12.51 -31.38 3.40
C SER A 379 12.44 -32.60 4.32
N MET A 380 13.61 -33.09 4.74
CA MET A 380 13.69 -34.22 5.68
C MET A 380 13.44 -33.76 7.12
N GLY A 381 12.57 -34.45 7.86
CA GLY A 381 12.24 -34.12 9.25
C GLY A 381 11.41 -32.85 9.46
N GLY A 382 10.87 -32.29 8.38
CA GLY A 382 10.00 -31.11 8.39
C GLY A 382 8.74 -31.30 7.53
N TYR A 383 8.07 -30.19 7.22
CA TYR A 383 7.00 -30.17 6.22
C TYR A 383 7.57 -29.95 4.82
N GLN A 384 6.89 -30.50 3.83
CA GLN A 384 7.10 -30.20 2.42
C GLN A 384 6.24 -29.03 2.00
N SER A 385 6.84 -28.09 1.27
CA SER A 385 6.12 -26.99 0.65
C SER A 385 5.58 -27.43 -0.71
N VAL A 386 4.33 -27.12 -1.01
CA VAL A 386 3.67 -27.33 -2.31
C VAL A 386 3.02 -26.03 -2.73
N ILE A 387 3.39 -25.54 -3.90
CA ILE A 387 3.00 -24.22 -4.41
C ILE A 387 2.45 -24.37 -5.83
N CYS A 388 1.37 -23.65 -6.08
CA CYS A 388 0.85 -23.33 -7.40
C CYS A 388 0.94 -21.82 -7.60
N ASP A 389 2.05 -21.37 -8.16
CA ASP A 389 2.32 -19.98 -8.49
C ASP A 389 1.47 -19.55 -9.69
N ALA A 390 0.64 -18.52 -9.49
CA ALA A 390 -0.08 -17.85 -10.55
C ALA A 390 -0.53 -16.46 -10.08
N GLU A 391 -0.60 -15.51 -11.01
CA GLU A 391 -1.16 -14.19 -10.74
C GLU A 391 -2.69 -14.30 -10.63
N THR A 392 -3.32 -13.59 -9.71
CA THR A 392 -4.79 -13.51 -9.73
C THR A 392 -5.26 -12.87 -11.04
N LYS A 393 -6.53 -13.08 -11.44
CA LYS A 393 -7.09 -12.45 -12.64
C LYS A 393 -6.88 -10.93 -12.69
N THR A 394 -7.00 -10.26 -11.56
CA THR A 394 -6.74 -8.82 -11.45
C THR A 394 -5.26 -8.54 -11.66
N GLU A 395 -4.35 -9.25 -11.00
CA GLU A 395 -2.90 -9.05 -11.17
C GLU A 395 -2.41 -9.34 -12.60
N ASN A 396 -2.92 -10.39 -13.24
CA ASN A 396 -2.58 -10.71 -14.63
C ASN A 396 -3.03 -9.59 -15.60
N ASN A 397 -4.20 -8.99 -15.36
CA ASN A 397 -4.71 -7.87 -16.16
C ASN A 397 -4.07 -6.51 -15.81
N TYR A 398 -3.52 -6.37 -14.61
CA TYR A 398 -2.79 -5.19 -14.15
C TYR A 398 -1.31 -5.51 -14.06
N THR A 399 -0.62 -5.47 -15.20
CA THR A 399 0.81 -5.73 -15.30
C THR A 399 1.61 -4.78 -14.40
N ARG A 400 1.93 -5.21 -13.17
CA ARG A 400 3.01 -4.62 -12.38
C ARG A 400 4.30 -5.12 -13.00
N TYR A 401 4.87 -4.28 -13.86
CA TYR A 401 6.20 -4.55 -14.40
C TYR A 401 7.18 -4.78 -13.26
N GLY A 402 7.55 -6.04 -13.05
CA GLY A 402 8.67 -6.39 -12.19
C GLY A 402 9.87 -5.57 -12.64
N ALA A 403 10.43 -4.77 -11.73
CA ALA A 403 11.53 -3.87 -12.01
C ALA A 403 12.70 -4.61 -12.67
N GLU A 404 12.87 -5.91 -12.40
CA GLU A 404 13.95 -6.75 -12.95
C GLU A 404 13.79 -7.07 -14.44
N THR A 405 12.60 -7.38 -14.94
CA THR A 405 12.39 -7.73 -16.35
C THR A 405 12.45 -6.50 -17.25
N LYS A 406 11.95 -5.35 -16.76
CA LYS A 406 12.14 -4.05 -17.42
C LYS A 406 13.61 -3.61 -17.36
N LEU A 407 14.31 -3.82 -16.25
CA LEU A 407 15.73 -3.47 -16.14
C LEU A 407 16.61 -4.35 -17.03
N LEU A 408 16.31 -5.64 -17.21
CA LEU A 408 17.10 -6.54 -18.05
C LEU A 408 16.81 -6.32 -19.55
N ALA A 409 15.53 -6.16 -19.92
CA ALA A 409 15.15 -5.84 -21.30
C ALA A 409 15.62 -4.44 -21.71
N GLN A 410 15.49 -3.45 -20.81
CA GLN A 410 15.99 -2.10 -21.04
C GLN A 410 17.51 -2.07 -20.99
N ALA A 411 18.20 -2.76 -20.07
CA ALA A 411 19.66 -2.83 -20.08
C ALA A 411 20.20 -3.52 -21.33
N LYS A 412 19.58 -4.60 -21.82
CA LYS A 412 19.95 -5.23 -23.10
C LYS A 412 19.68 -4.30 -24.29
N LYS A 413 18.57 -3.54 -24.28
CA LYS A 413 18.22 -2.57 -25.31
C LYS A 413 19.10 -1.31 -25.28
N ASP A 414 19.50 -0.87 -24.10
CA ASP A 414 20.41 0.24 -23.85
C ASP A 414 21.83 -0.15 -24.27
N ILE A 415 22.28 -1.38 -23.96
CA ILE A 415 23.56 -1.93 -24.47
C ILE A 415 23.54 -2.06 -25.99
N LYS A 416 22.43 -2.55 -26.59
CA LYS A 416 22.30 -2.66 -28.06
C LYS A 416 22.24 -1.27 -28.73
N ASN A 417 21.64 -0.28 -28.10
CA ASN A 417 21.66 1.12 -28.55
C ASN A 417 23.02 1.79 -28.37
N GLU A 418 23.74 1.54 -27.28
CA GLU A 418 25.10 2.04 -27.04
C GLU A 418 26.09 1.49 -28.08
N ILE A 419 25.96 0.21 -28.45
CA ILE A 419 26.74 -0.44 -29.52
C ILE A 419 26.36 0.12 -30.91
N SER A 420 25.06 0.31 -31.20
CA SER A 420 24.61 0.88 -32.48
C SER A 420 25.04 2.34 -32.68
N GLN A 421 25.05 3.15 -31.62
CA GLN A 421 25.55 4.52 -31.66
C GLN A 421 27.08 4.56 -31.80
N TYR A 422 27.78 3.62 -31.14
CA TYR A 422 29.21 3.42 -31.34
C TYR A 422 29.53 3.07 -32.81
N ASP A 423 28.76 2.17 -33.43
CA ASP A 423 28.92 1.79 -34.84
C ASP A 423 28.64 2.97 -35.77
N LEU A 424 27.67 3.83 -35.46
CA LEU A 424 27.40 5.04 -36.25
C LEU A 424 28.54 6.06 -36.18
N VAL A 425 29.10 6.27 -34.98
CA VAL A 425 30.24 7.19 -34.77
C VAL A 425 31.53 6.60 -35.34
N ALA A 426 31.74 5.29 -35.21
CA ALA A 426 32.85 4.57 -35.82
C ALA A 426 32.75 4.54 -37.36
N GLN A 427 31.55 4.44 -37.93
CA GLN A 427 31.32 4.60 -39.37
C GLN A 427 31.59 6.02 -39.85
N GLN A 428 31.15 7.05 -39.11
CA GLN A 428 31.44 8.45 -39.45
C GLN A 428 32.94 8.76 -39.37
N PHE A 429 33.62 8.30 -38.31
CA PHE A 429 35.07 8.42 -38.16
C PHE A 429 35.82 7.61 -39.23
N GLY A 430 35.37 6.38 -39.52
CA GLY A 430 35.91 5.53 -40.58
C GLY A 430 35.76 6.13 -41.97
N THR A 431 34.65 6.83 -42.24
CA THR A 431 34.42 7.57 -43.49
C THR A 431 35.35 8.78 -43.61
N LEU A 432 35.65 9.45 -42.49
CA LEU A 432 36.62 10.54 -42.43
C LEU A 432 38.05 10.03 -42.72
N MET A 433 38.41 8.88 -42.15
CA MET A 433 39.71 8.23 -42.35
C MET A 433 39.87 7.65 -43.77
N ALA A 434 38.80 7.10 -44.36
CA ALA A 434 38.81 6.52 -45.71
C ALA A 434 38.95 7.58 -46.83
N ASN A 435 38.51 8.81 -46.57
CA ASN A 435 38.59 9.93 -47.53
C ASN A 435 39.78 10.88 -47.27
N GLY A 436 40.59 10.61 -46.24
CA GLY A 436 41.76 11.42 -45.90
C GLY A 436 42.92 11.21 -46.87
N MET A 437 43.46 12.29 -47.45
CA MET A 437 44.74 12.23 -48.16
C MET A 437 45.89 11.99 -47.17
N GLY A 438 46.96 11.31 -47.61
CA GLY A 438 48.16 11.08 -46.80
C GLY A 438 48.83 12.38 -46.33
N LEU A 439 49.46 12.35 -45.15
CA LEU A 439 50.19 13.48 -44.56
C LEU A 439 51.66 13.47 -44.98
N TYR A 440 52.25 14.65 -45.12
CA TYR A 440 53.69 14.82 -45.24
C TYR A 440 54.32 14.91 -43.85
N ARG A 441 55.56 14.40 -43.70
CA ARG A 441 56.29 14.38 -42.43
C ARG A 441 57.56 15.22 -42.53
N SER A 442 57.82 16.00 -41.49
CA SER A 442 59.10 16.69 -41.29
C SER A 442 59.56 16.58 -39.84
N THR A 443 60.87 16.71 -39.63
CA THR A 443 61.49 16.65 -38.31
C THR A 443 62.43 17.84 -38.13
N GLU A 444 62.39 18.43 -36.95
CA GLU A 444 63.28 19.53 -36.54
C GLU A 444 64.08 19.06 -35.32
N GLU A 445 65.41 19.20 -35.38
CA GLU A 445 66.27 18.92 -34.23
C GLU A 445 66.40 20.19 -33.37
N LYS A 446 66.01 20.10 -32.10
CA LYS A 446 66.02 21.22 -31.17
C LYS A 446 66.69 20.78 -29.87
N ASN A 447 67.88 21.33 -29.58
CA ASN A 447 68.69 20.98 -28.41
C ASN A 447 68.97 19.47 -28.27
N GLY A 448 69.24 18.77 -29.37
CA GLY A 448 69.53 17.33 -29.38
C GLY A 448 68.31 16.42 -29.25
N ALA A 449 67.09 16.98 -29.20
CA ALA A 449 65.83 16.24 -29.22
C ALA A 449 65.06 16.50 -30.52
N LEU A 450 64.36 15.47 -31.03
CA LEU A 450 63.58 15.56 -32.25
C LEU A 450 62.15 16.05 -31.97
N VAL A 451 61.74 17.09 -32.70
CA VAL A 451 60.34 17.53 -32.80
C VAL A 451 59.76 16.98 -34.10
N TYR A 452 58.58 16.38 -34.03
CA TYR A 452 57.92 15.78 -35.19
C TYR A 452 56.74 16.62 -35.66
N TYR A 453 56.62 16.77 -36.98
CA TYR A 453 55.51 17.45 -37.63
C TYR A 453 54.84 16.53 -38.67
N MET A 454 53.51 16.54 -38.72
CA MET A 454 52.72 16.00 -39.82
C MET A 454 51.84 17.12 -40.41
N HIS A 455 51.82 17.27 -41.74
CA HIS A 455 51.25 18.45 -42.36
C HIS A 455 50.63 18.18 -43.74
N ASP A 456 49.71 19.04 -44.18
CA ASP A 456 48.83 18.83 -45.34
C ASP A 456 49.41 19.24 -46.71
N LYS A 457 50.60 19.86 -46.74
CA LYS A 457 51.34 20.22 -47.98
C LYS A 457 52.77 19.66 -47.98
N PRO A 458 53.45 19.55 -49.15
CA PRO A 458 54.81 19.02 -49.23
C PRO A 458 55.84 19.77 -48.38
N HIS A 459 55.66 21.09 -48.23
CA HIS A 459 56.52 21.94 -47.42
C HIS A 459 55.74 22.47 -46.20
N LEU A 460 56.36 22.37 -45.01
CA LEU A 460 55.76 22.76 -43.72
C LEU A 460 55.31 24.23 -43.73
N GLU A 461 56.12 25.13 -44.28
CA GLU A 461 55.84 26.57 -44.39
C GLU A 461 54.57 26.92 -45.19
N ASN A 462 54.14 26.02 -46.08
CA ASN A 462 52.95 26.20 -46.92
C ASN A 462 51.72 25.45 -46.37
N SER A 463 51.88 24.72 -45.26
CA SER A 463 50.83 23.89 -44.69
C SER A 463 49.95 24.69 -43.74
N LYS A 464 48.63 24.44 -43.78
CA LYS A 464 47.67 25.07 -42.86
C LYS A 464 47.32 24.15 -41.70
N THR A 465 47.15 22.86 -41.99
CA THR A 465 46.92 21.85 -40.97
C THR A 465 48.26 21.26 -40.57
N ILE A 466 48.66 21.47 -39.32
CA ILE A 466 49.93 20.99 -38.79
C ILE A 466 49.66 20.26 -37.48
N TRP A 467 50.08 19.00 -37.41
CA TRP A 467 50.16 18.22 -36.18
C TRP A 467 51.59 18.24 -35.68
N LYS A 468 51.80 18.58 -34.42
CA LYS A 468 53.12 18.67 -33.80
C LYS A 468 53.20 17.80 -32.57
N MET A 469 54.30 17.06 -32.47
CA MET A 469 54.65 16.27 -31.29
C MET A 469 55.97 16.78 -30.70
N THR A 470 55.94 17.09 -29.42
CA THR A 470 57.08 17.51 -28.60
C THR A 470 57.15 16.67 -27.32
N GLU A 471 58.16 16.88 -26.47
CA GLU A 471 58.19 16.28 -25.13
C GLU A 471 56.97 16.66 -24.27
N GLY A 472 56.43 17.87 -24.48
CA GLY A 472 55.38 18.42 -23.60
C GLY A 472 53.95 18.21 -24.08
N ALA A 473 53.72 17.98 -25.38
CA ALA A 473 52.37 17.93 -25.94
C ALA A 473 52.32 17.31 -27.35
N PHE A 474 51.12 16.83 -27.70
CA PHE A 474 50.69 16.53 -29.06
C PHE A 474 49.47 17.40 -29.40
N ALA A 475 49.61 18.25 -30.42
CA ALA A 475 48.59 19.24 -30.75
C ALA A 475 48.43 19.42 -32.26
N VAL A 476 47.26 19.94 -32.65
CA VAL A 476 46.94 20.33 -34.02
C VAL A 476 46.73 21.85 -34.11
N SER A 477 47.23 22.41 -35.21
CA SER A 477 46.97 23.77 -35.67
C SER A 477 46.27 23.69 -37.03
N THR A 478 45.32 24.58 -37.27
CA THR A 478 44.57 24.70 -38.53
C THR A 478 44.80 26.04 -39.25
N ASP A 479 45.72 26.85 -38.72
CA ASP A 479 46.05 28.20 -39.22
C ASP A 479 47.55 28.37 -39.54
N GLY A 480 48.25 27.26 -39.83
CA GLY A 480 49.65 27.28 -40.23
C GLY A 480 50.64 27.41 -39.07
N GLY A 481 50.27 26.95 -37.88
CA GLY A 481 51.14 26.91 -36.70
C GLY A 481 51.10 28.17 -35.84
N ILE A 482 50.11 29.05 -36.04
CA ILE A 482 49.93 30.28 -35.26
C ILE A 482 49.21 29.96 -33.95
N ASN A 483 48.08 29.25 -34.01
CA ASN A 483 47.34 28.79 -32.83
C ASN A 483 47.17 27.26 -32.85
N TRP A 484 47.15 26.68 -31.65
CA TRP A 484 46.94 25.24 -31.43
C TRP A 484 45.54 25.05 -30.84
N ASN A 485 44.59 24.64 -31.67
CA ASN A 485 43.16 24.66 -31.33
C ASN A 485 42.64 23.35 -30.71
N ALA A 486 43.43 22.27 -30.76
CA ALA A 486 43.16 21.04 -30.02
C ALA A 486 44.47 20.28 -29.72
N GLY A 487 44.48 19.50 -28.64
CA GLY A 487 45.66 18.72 -28.26
C GLY A 487 45.58 18.15 -26.85
N VAL A 488 46.62 17.39 -26.50
CA VAL A 488 46.85 16.83 -25.17
C VAL A 488 48.28 17.17 -24.73
N ASP A 489 48.43 17.62 -23.48
CA ASP A 489 49.75 17.85 -22.87
C ASP A 489 50.19 16.66 -22.00
N LYS A 490 51.44 16.71 -21.52
CA LYS A 490 52.03 15.65 -20.70
C LYS A 490 51.39 15.54 -19.31
N GLU A 491 50.69 16.59 -18.87
CA GLU A 491 49.92 16.64 -17.63
C GLU A 491 48.52 16.02 -17.79
N GLY A 492 48.12 15.64 -19.02
CA GLY A 492 46.83 15.00 -19.31
C GLY A 492 45.67 15.99 -19.51
N ASN A 493 45.95 17.28 -19.64
CA ASN A 493 44.93 18.26 -20.00
C ASN A 493 44.57 18.09 -21.47
N ILE A 494 43.28 18.19 -21.77
CA ILE A 494 42.74 18.07 -23.12
C ILE A 494 42.11 19.38 -23.53
N LEU A 495 42.57 19.92 -24.65
CA LEU A 495 41.88 20.99 -25.38
C LEU A 495 41.14 20.38 -26.56
N ALA A 496 39.80 20.45 -26.54
CA ALA A 496 38.96 19.93 -27.61
C ALA A 496 37.73 20.81 -27.84
N THR A 497 37.27 20.91 -29.08
CA THR A 497 36.04 21.63 -29.45
C THR A 497 34.78 20.79 -29.20
N VAL A 498 34.87 19.48 -29.42
CA VAL A 498 33.81 18.50 -29.14
C VAL A 498 34.45 17.28 -28.50
N LEU A 499 33.90 16.84 -27.37
CA LEU A 499 34.30 15.62 -26.69
C LEU A 499 33.18 14.58 -26.80
N THR A 500 33.35 13.60 -27.69
CA THR A 500 32.43 12.46 -27.83
C THR A 500 33.05 11.26 -27.14
N VAL A 501 32.44 10.82 -26.03
CA VAL A 501 32.94 9.72 -25.20
C VAL A 501 31.77 8.87 -24.70
N LEU A 502 31.99 7.56 -24.51
CA LEU A 502 30.97 6.64 -24.01
C LEU A 502 30.63 6.92 -22.54
N LYS A 503 31.66 7.16 -21.72
CA LYS A 503 31.52 7.37 -20.28
C LYS A 503 32.57 8.35 -19.78
N VAL A 504 32.14 9.25 -18.89
CA VAL A 504 33.02 10.10 -18.08
C VAL A 504 32.95 9.60 -16.63
N ASN A 505 34.07 9.16 -16.07
CA ASN A 505 34.21 8.91 -14.64
C ASN A 505 35.03 10.06 -14.05
N ALA A 506 34.41 10.90 -13.23
CA ALA A 506 35.04 12.10 -12.67
C ALA A 506 34.55 12.37 -11.25
N ASP A 507 35.43 12.87 -10.39
CA ASP A 507 35.08 13.31 -9.04
C ASP A 507 34.29 14.63 -9.07
N TRP A 508 34.54 15.49 -10.07
CA TRP A 508 33.83 16.75 -10.27
C TRP A 508 33.70 17.09 -11.76
N ILE A 509 32.60 17.76 -12.12
CA ILE A 509 32.35 18.33 -13.45
C ILE A 509 31.87 19.76 -13.22
N ASN A 510 32.59 20.75 -13.75
CA ASN A 510 32.16 22.14 -13.75
C ASN A 510 31.73 22.55 -15.17
N ALA A 511 30.43 22.75 -15.38
CA ALA A 511 29.84 23.03 -16.68
C ALA A 511 28.77 24.13 -16.59
N GLY A 512 28.53 24.83 -17.70
CA GLY A 512 27.49 25.87 -17.77
C GLY A 512 26.08 25.29 -17.87
N THR A 513 25.77 24.58 -18.96
CA THR A 513 24.47 23.93 -19.19
C THR A 513 24.66 22.43 -19.36
N LEU A 514 23.87 21.64 -18.63
CA LEU A 514 23.78 20.19 -18.79
C LEU A 514 22.44 19.86 -19.46
N THR A 515 22.49 19.44 -20.71
CA THR A 515 21.31 18.97 -21.46
C THR A 515 21.33 17.45 -21.52
N LEU A 516 20.25 16.82 -21.06
CA LEU A 516 20.03 15.37 -21.09
C LEU A 516 18.76 15.16 -21.91
N GLY A 517 18.78 14.34 -22.98
CA GLY A 517 17.58 14.19 -23.83
C GLY A 517 17.69 14.87 -25.20
N GLY A 518 16.59 14.83 -25.96
CA GLY A 518 16.44 15.42 -27.30
C GLY A 518 16.58 14.43 -28.47
N PHE A 519 16.12 14.79 -29.67
CA PHE A 519 16.02 13.84 -30.80
C PHE A 519 17.41 13.30 -31.22
N LYS A 520 17.58 11.98 -31.02
CA LYS A 520 18.82 11.15 -31.06
C LYS A 520 19.78 11.22 -29.85
N ASN A 521 19.28 11.62 -28.68
CA ASN A 521 19.62 11.04 -27.37
C ASN A 521 18.48 11.37 -26.39
N GLU A 522 17.31 10.82 -26.64
CA GLU A 522 16.01 11.31 -26.19
C GLU A 522 15.53 10.71 -24.85
N ALA A 523 14.72 11.45 -24.06
CA ALA A 523 14.30 11.14 -22.68
C ALA A 523 15.46 10.97 -21.65
N GLY A 524 16.42 11.90 -21.67
CA GLY A 524 17.60 11.85 -20.80
C GLY A 524 17.25 11.84 -19.31
N THR A 525 18.03 11.07 -18.53
CA THR A 525 17.79 10.87 -17.10
C THR A 525 19.01 11.29 -16.28
N LEU A 526 18.81 12.08 -15.22
CA LEU A 526 19.81 12.28 -14.17
C LEU A 526 19.46 11.41 -12.96
N LYS A 527 20.40 10.58 -12.49
CA LYS A 527 20.22 9.76 -11.28
C LYS A 527 21.27 10.15 -10.23
N LEU A 528 20.81 10.38 -9.00
CA LEU A 528 21.68 10.45 -7.83
C LEU A 528 21.57 9.13 -7.05
N ILE A 529 22.72 8.49 -6.84
CA ILE A 529 22.83 7.21 -6.12
C ILE A 529 23.63 7.38 -4.84
N ASP A 530 23.24 6.67 -3.79
CA ASP A 530 24.01 6.65 -2.54
C ASP A 530 25.17 5.64 -2.58
N LYS A 531 25.97 5.63 -1.51
CA LYS A 531 27.13 4.72 -1.35
C LYS A 531 26.79 3.23 -1.47
N ASN A 532 25.53 2.85 -1.29
CA ASN A 532 25.05 1.48 -1.39
C ASN A 532 24.43 1.19 -2.76
N LYS A 533 24.64 2.07 -3.75
CA LYS A 533 24.08 2.01 -5.11
C LYS A 533 22.55 2.12 -5.17
N LYS A 534 21.90 2.66 -4.13
CA LYS A 534 20.46 2.93 -4.15
C LYS A 534 20.19 4.29 -4.77
N VAL A 535 19.23 4.35 -5.69
CA VAL A 535 18.75 5.62 -6.26
C VAL A 535 18.02 6.42 -5.17
N ILE A 536 18.41 7.68 -4.99
CA ILE A 536 17.82 8.60 -4.00
C ILE A 536 17.14 9.82 -4.63
N MET A 537 17.45 10.14 -5.88
CA MET A 537 16.77 11.15 -6.68
C MET A 537 16.87 10.83 -8.17
N THR A 538 15.81 11.11 -8.92
CA THR A 538 15.79 11.06 -10.38
C THR A 538 15.17 12.32 -10.97
N LEU A 539 15.74 12.81 -12.07
CA LEU A 539 15.13 13.81 -12.95
C LEU A 539 14.96 13.18 -14.34
N THR A 540 13.71 13.16 -14.82
CA THR A 540 13.31 12.58 -16.11
C THR A 540 12.40 13.56 -16.85
N GLU A 541 11.85 13.15 -18.00
CA GLU A 541 10.82 13.93 -18.71
C GLU A 541 9.52 14.12 -17.89
N ASP A 542 9.24 13.21 -16.95
CA ASP A 542 8.06 13.27 -16.06
C ASP A 542 8.27 14.19 -14.84
N GLY A 543 9.49 14.70 -14.64
CA GLY A 543 9.84 15.62 -13.55
C GLY A 543 10.86 15.05 -12.56
N ILE A 544 10.78 15.51 -11.30
CA ILE A 544 11.74 15.21 -10.23
C ILE A 544 11.10 14.26 -9.20
N ASP A 545 11.71 13.11 -9.00
CA ASP A 545 11.39 12.21 -7.87
C ASP A 545 12.50 12.26 -6.82
N VAL A 546 12.15 12.59 -5.58
CA VAL A 546 13.07 12.59 -4.44
C VAL A 546 12.71 11.46 -3.48
N LEU A 547 13.40 10.33 -3.60
CA LEU A 547 13.16 9.13 -2.79
C LEU A 547 13.77 9.24 -1.38
N LYS A 548 14.82 10.05 -1.24
CA LYS A 548 15.48 10.31 0.05
C LYS A 548 16.15 11.68 0.02
N GLY A 549 15.68 12.59 0.88
CA GLY A 549 16.24 13.95 1.00
C GLY A 549 15.16 14.98 1.36
N SER A 550 15.55 16.24 1.48
CA SER A 550 14.64 17.38 1.70
C SER A 550 14.75 18.37 0.54
N ILE A 551 13.63 18.85 0.02
CA ILE A 551 13.60 19.98 -0.91
C ILE A 551 13.55 21.26 -0.07
N LYS A 552 14.58 22.12 -0.20
CA LYS A 552 14.69 23.40 0.52
C LYS A 552 14.84 24.54 -0.48
N GLY A 553 14.08 25.60 -0.30
CA GLY A 553 14.14 26.83 -1.10
C GLY A 553 13.39 27.95 -0.41
N SER A 554 13.65 29.21 -0.80
CA SER A 554 12.91 30.37 -0.28
C SER A 554 11.45 30.37 -0.72
N THR A 555 11.13 29.75 -1.86
CA THR A 555 9.76 29.61 -2.38
C THR A 555 9.62 28.31 -3.16
N ILE A 556 8.53 27.58 -2.93
CA ILE A 556 8.11 26.41 -3.73
C ILE A 556 6.75 26.77 -4.33
N THR A 557 6.69 26.92 -5.65
CA THR A 557 5.48 27.33 -6.37
C THR A 557 4.75 26.11 -6.92
N LEU A 558 3.45 26.02 -6.64
CA LEU A 558 2.52 25.04 -7.20
C LEU A 558 1.49 25.84 -8.01
N GLY A 559 1.18 25.48 -9.27
CA GLY A 559 0.19 26.23 -10.06
C GLY A 559 0.76 27.07 -11.23
N GLY A 560 -0.13 27.71 -12.01
CA GLY A 560 0.19 28.75 -13.01
C GLY A 560 -0.02 28.36 -14.48
N SER A 561 -0.01 29.27 -15.46
CA SER A 561 -0.15 28.88 -16.89
C SER A 561 1.00 27.94 -17.32
N ASN A 562 0.68 26.68 -17.67
CA ASN A 562 1.57 25.50 -17.82
C ASN A 562 1.93 24.73 -16.53
N ASN A 563 1.18 24.94 -15.45
CA ASN A 563 1.00 24.03 -14.33
C ASN A 563 -0.28 24.38 -13.54
N ALA A 564 -1.39 24.66 -14.23
CA ALA A 564 -2.46 25.58 -13.80
C ALA A 564 -3.10 25.31 -12.42
N ASP A 565 -3.19 24.05 -12.01
CA ASP A 565 -3.86 23.65 -10.78
C ASP A 565 -2.97 22.72 -9.93
N GLY A 566 -1.68 23.01 -9.87
CA GLY A 566 -0.69 22.23 -9.11
C GLY A 566 -1.16 21.91 -7.69
N ALA A 567 -0.99 20.63 -7.28
CA ALA A 567 -1.43 20.13 -5.99
C ALA A 567 -0.27 19.48 -5.22
N LEU A 568 -0.11 19.81 -3.95
CA LEU A 568 0.68 19.02 -3.01
C LEU A 568 -0.24 17.99 -2.36
N THR A 569 0.05 16.71 -2.57
CA THR A 569 -0.77 15.62 -2.04
C THR A 569 0.03 14.81 -1.01
N VAL A 570 -0.53 14.64 0.19
CA VAL A 570 0.02 13.75 1.22
C VAL A 570 -0.80 12.46 1.20
N LYS A 571 -0.13 11.32 1.01
CA LYS A 571 -0.75 9.98 1.05
C LYS A 571 -0.25 9.20 2.25
N ASN A 572 -1.09 8.33 2.81
CA ASN A 572 -0.67 7.36 3.83
C ASN A 572 -0.04 6.10 3.19
N SER A 573 0.36 5.12 4.02
CA SER A 573 0.97 3.87 3.57
C SER A 573 0.07 2.99 2.70
N THR A 574 -1.24 3.20 2.71
CA THR A 574 -2.20 2.48 1.84
C THR A 574 -2.47 3.21 0.53
N GLY A 575 -1.86 4.38 0.30
CA GLY A 575 -2.03 5.19 -0.90
C GLY A 575 -3.23 6.14 -0.88
N GLU A 576 -3.98 6.19 0.23
CA GLU A 576 -5.10 7.12 0.43
C GLU A 576 -4.60 8.55 0.64
N VAL A 577 -5.20 9.52 -0.05
CA VAL A 577 -4.90 10.95 0.14
C VAL A 577 -5.46 11.43 1.46
N VAL A 578 -4.59 11.89 2.36
CA VAL A 578 -4.95 12.39 3.70
C VAL A 578 -4.94 13.91 3.82
N ALA A 579 -4.18 14.59 2.96
CA ALA A 579 -4.21 16.04 2.84
C ALA A 579 -3.84 16.50 1.43
N THR A 580 -4.42 17.61 0.99
CA THR A 580 -4.15 18.24 -0.31
C THR A 580 -4.03 19.75 -0.13
N ILE A 581 -3.05 20.36 -0.81
CA ILE A 581 -2.96 21.83 -0.97
C ILE A 581 -3.02 22.13 -2.46
N ASN A 582 -4.03 22.88 -2.91
CA ASN A 582 -4.22 23.26 -4.32
C ASN A 582 -4.97 24.60 -4.43
N ASN A 583 -5.48 24.91 -5.63
CA ASN A 583 -6.24 26.15 -5.89
C ASN A 583 -7.53 26.30 -5.06
N ALA A 584 -8.09 25.20 -4.56
CA ALA A 584 -9.30 25.17 -3.73
C ALA A 584 -8.98 25.38 -2.23
N GLY A 585 -7.70 25.43 -1.88
CA GLY A 585 -7.21 25.67 -0.53
C GLY A 585 -6.51 24.45 0.07
N VAL A 586 -6.67 24.29 1.38
CA VAL A 586 -6.07 23.21 2.17
C VAL A 586 -7.19 22.26 2.61
N ASP A 587 -7.17 21.04 2.09
CA ASP A 587 -8.07 19.96 2.50
C ASP A 587 -7.29 18.95 3.37
N VAL A 588 -7.76 18.69 4.59
CA VAL A 588 -7.15 17.72 5.52
C VAL A 588 -8.22 16.73 5.94
N LYS A 589 -8.17 15.53 5.36
CA LYS A 589 -9.11 14.43 5.66
C LYS A 589 -8.73 13.68 6.93
N LYS A 590 -7.43 13.57 7.22
CA LYS A 590 -6.89 12.95 8.45
C LYS A 590 -5.71 13.79 8.96
N GLY A 591 -5.79 14.29 10.19
CA GLY A 591 -4.73 15.10 10.81
C GLY A 591 -5.27 16.36 11.50
N SER A 592 -4.37 17.29 11.84
CA SER A 592 -4.71 18.60 12.41
C SER A 592 -3.98 19.73 11.68
N ILE A 593 -4.64 20.88 11.57
CA ILE A 593 -4.01 22.13 11.12
C ILE A 593 -3.62 22.92 12.38
N GLN A 594 -2.32 23.17 12.55
CA GLN A 594 -1.80 23.96 13.66
C GLN A 594 -1.23 25.28 13.12
N GLY A 595 -1.69 26.40 13.67
CA GLY A 595 -1.19 27.72 13.32
C GLY A 595 -1.59 28.75 14.38
N SER A 596 -0.81 29.82 14.51
CA SER A 596 -1.12 30.94 15.40
C SER A 596 -2.33 31.76 14.92
N THR A 597 -2.67 31.70 13.63
CA THR A 597 -3.79 32.42 13.03
C THR A 597 -4.35 31.64 11.85
N ILE A 598 -5.67 31.46 11.81
CA ILE A 598 -6.41 30.95 10.64
C ILE A 598 -7.31 32.09 10.17
N SER A 599 -6.89 32.77 9.10
CA SER A 599 -7.62 33.90 8.52
C SER A 599 -8.45 33.41 7.34
N GLY A 600 -9.77 33.59 7.42
CA GLY A 600 -10.70 33.26 6.33
C GLY A 600 -12.04 33.95 6.55
N ASN A 601 -12.83 34.11 5.49
CA ASN A 601 -14.12 34.80 5.57
C ASN A 601 -15.13 34.04 6.43
N THR A 602 -15.09 32.71 6.43
CA THR A 602 -16.08 31.86 7.13
C THR A 602 -15.41 30.59 7.66
N ILE A 603 -15.71 30.23 8.90
CA ILE A 603 -15.36 28.95 9.50
C ILE A 603 -16.67 28.18 9.69
N THR A 604 -16.83 27.06 8.97
CA THR A 604 -18.01 26.20 9.07
C THR A 604 -17.67 24.98 9.91
N LEU A 605 -18.45 24.73 10.97
CA LEU A 605 -18.33 23.58 11.87
C LEU A 605 -19.67 22.83 11.87
N GLY A 606 -19.72 21.54 11.53
CA GLY A 606 -20.99 20.81 11.48
C GLY A 606 -21.64 20.75 10.08
N GLY A 607 -22.77 20.03 9.98
CA GLY A 607 -23.59 19.89 8.76
C GLY A 607 -23.54 18.50 8.11
N SER A 608 -24.47 18.15 7.22
CA SER A 608 -24.52 16.83 6.55
C SER A 608 -23.21 16.54 5.80
N ASN A 609 -22.50 15.45 6.16
CA ASN A 609 -21.12 15.11 5.74
C ASN A 609 -19.98 15.99 6.31
N ASN A 610 -20.26 16.70 7.41
CA ASN A 610 -19.26 17.14 8.39
C ASN A 610 -19.94 17.43 9.75
N VAL A 611 -20.77 16.50 10.24
CA VAL A 611 -21.84 16.74 11.24
C VAL A 611 -21.30 16.84 12.69
N ASP A 612 -21.98 17.63 13.53
CA ASP A 612 -21.68 17.91 14.95
C ASP A 612 -20.31 18.55 15.25
N GLY A 613 -19.82 19.41 14.36
CA GLY A 613 -18.58 20.17 14.55
C GLY A 613 -18.54 20.90 15.90
N ILE A 614 -17.39 20.79 16.59
CA ILE A 614 -17.18 21.35 17.91
C ILE A 614 -16.02 22.34 17.86
N LEU A 615 -16.25 23.58 18.25
CA LEU A 615 -15.17 24.49 18.65
C LEU A 615 -14.89 24.27 20.14
N LYS A 616 -13.64 23.95 20.49
CA LYS A 616 -13.18 23.89 21.89
C LYS A 616 -12.14 24.98 22.13
N ILE A 617 -12.31 25.72 23.22
CA ILE A 617 -11.40 26.76 23.67
C ILE A 617 -10.76 26.26 24.95
N TYR A 618 -9.43 26.22 24.99
CA TYR A 618 -8.65 25.82 26.14
C TYR A 618 -7.86 27.02 26.68
N ASN A 619 -7.64 27.08 27.99
CA ASN A 619 -6.72 28.05 28.57
C ASN A 619 -5.25 27.61 28.37
N THR A 620 -4.31 28.42 28.83
CA THR A 620 -2.86 28.14 28.76
C THR A 620 -2.43 26.87 29.51
N GLU A 621 -3.27 26.35 30.41
CA GLU A 621 -3.04 25.14 31.18
C GLU A 621 -3.65 23.89 30.52
N GLY A 622 -4.29 24.05 29.35
CA GLY A 622 -4.95 22.95 28.64
C GLY A 622 -6.35 22.58 29.17
N THR A 623 -6.95 23.40 30.03
CA THR A 623 -8.32 23.20 30.55
C THR A 623 -9.35 23.83 29.61
N GLN A 624 -10.41 23.10 29.27
CA GLN A 624 -11.46 23.62 28.38
C GLN A 624 -12.29 24.70 29.08
N VAL A 625 -12.26 25.92 28.54
CA VAL A 625 -12.98 27.09 29.06
C VAL A 625 -14.18 27.51 28.20
N GLY A 626 -14.26 26.99 26.97
CA GLY A 626 -15.38 27.26 26.07
C GLY A 626 -15.62 26.12 25.10
N LYS A 627 -16.89 25.92 24.72
CA LYS A 627 -17.35 24.97 23.73
C LYS A 627 -18.47 25.58 22.91
N TRP A 628 -18.43 25.39 21.60
CA TRP A 628 -19.58 25.60 20.72
C TRP A 628 -19.83 24.31 19.94
N ASP A 629 -21.02 23.73 20.09
CA ASP A 629 -21.48 22.54 19.37
C ASP A 629 -22.94 22.67 18.91
N ALA A 630 -23.54 21.56 18.45
CA ALA A 630 -24.94 21.49 18.00
C ALA A 630 -25.98 21.86 19.08
N ASN A 631 -25.61 21.80 20.36
CA ASN A 631 -26.48 22.16 21.49
C ASN A 631 -26.29 23.63 21.92
N GLY A 632 -25.40 24.37 21.26
CA GLY A 632 -25.18 25.80 21.47
C GLY A 632 -23.81 26.14 22.04
N ILE A 633 -23.73 27.31 22.67
CA ILE A 633 -22.49 27.87 23.22
C ILE A 633 -22.46 27.66 24.73
N ASN A 634 -21.38 27.06 25.24
CA ASN A 634 -21.11 26.86 26.66
C ASN A 634 -19.74 27.43 27.00
N VAL A 635 -19.67 28.42 27.90
CA VAL A 635 -18.44 29.08 28.32
C VAL A 635 -18.38 29.06 29.85
N THR A 636 -17.32 28.47 30.41
CA THR A 636 -17.12 28.38 31.87
C THR A 636 -16.38 29.58 32.43
N THR A 637 -15.57 30.25 31.60
CA THR A 637 -14.88 31.50 31.96
C THR A 637 -14.84 32.45 30.76
N GLY A 638 -15.32 33.68 30.93
CA GLY A 638 -15.30 34.71 29.88
C GLY A 638 -16.35 35.80 30.11
N THR A 639 -16.20 36.93 29.40
CA THR A 639 -17.15 38.04 29.43
C THR A 639 -17.92 38.08 28.11
N PHE A 640 -19.26 38.00 28.19
CA PHE A 640 -20.13 38.36 27.08
C PHE A 640 -20.48 39.85 27.21
N SER A 641 -20.23 40.65 26.17
CA SER A 641 -20.57 42.08 26.11
C SER A 641 -21.55 42.36 24.94
N GLY A 642 -22.37 43.41 25.09
CA GLY A 642 -23.39 43.80 24.09
C GLY A 642 -24.83 43.42 24.48
N SER A 643 -25.77 43.64 23.55
CA SER A 643 -27.20 43.32 23.75
C SER A 643 -27.49 41.87 23.37
N LEU A 644 -28.09 41.11 24.28
CA LEU A 644 -28.48 39.72 24.04
C LEU A 644 -29.94 39.67 23.56
N THR A 645 -30.15 39.63 22.24
CA THR A 645 -31.48 39.71 21.61
C THR A 645 -31.85 38.35 21.02
N ALA A 646 -32.98 37.75 21.42
CA ALA A 646 -33.49 36.51 20.84
C ALA A 646 -34.91 36.71 20.33
N ALA A 647 -35.14 36.60 19.01
CA ALA A 647 -36.45 36.81 18.40
C ALA A 647 -37.47 35.71 18.77
N THR A 648 -36.99 34.49 19.03
CA THR A 648 -37.80 33.31 19.38
C THR A 648 -37.13 32.40 20.44
N GLY A 649 -35.96 32.79 20.95
CA GLY A 649 -35.17 31.98 21.88
C GLY A 649 -35.63 32.13 23.33
N THR A 650 -35.64 31.02 24.08
CA THR A 650 -35.89 31.02 25.54
C THR A 650 -34.56 30.98 26.29
N PHE A 651 -34.27 31.97 27.14
CA PHE A 651 -33.19 31.86 28.13
C PHE A 651 -33.69 31.03 29.31
N LYS A 652 -33.27 29.76 29.40
CA LYS A 652 -33.53 28.89 30.55
C LYS A 652 -32.30 28.87 31.47
N GLY A 653 -32.46 29.27 32.73
CA GLY A 653 -31.38 29.25 33.73
C GLY A 653 -31.52 30.37 34.76
N LYS A 654 -30.77 30.26 35.86
CA LYS A 654 -30.67 31.33 36.86
C LYS A 654 -29.72 32.41 36.32
N LEU A 655 -30.26 33.58 36.01
CA LEU A 655 -29.44 34.77 35.78
C LEU A 655 -28.95 35.28 37.15
N SER A 656 -27.66 35.11 37.45
CA SER A 656 -27.07 35.38 38.77
C SER A 656 -25.79 36.20 38.63
N ALA A 657 -25.81 37.45 39.08
CA ALA A 657 -24.61 38.26 39.23
C ALA A 657 -24.26 38.31 40.72
N ALA A 658 -23.26 37.54 41.16
CA ALA A 658 -22.91 37.43 42.58
C ALA A 658 -22.52 38.77 43.22
N THR A 659 -21.95 39.68 42.43
CA THR A 659 -21.54 41.03 42.84
C THR A 659 -21.92 42.12 41.83
N GLY A 660 -22.61 41.76 40.74
CA GLY A 660 -22.92 42.67 39.63
C GLY A 660 -24.32 43.28 39.72
N THR A 661 -24.51 44.42 39.03
CA THR A 661 -25.81 45.08 38.87
C THR A 661 -26.39 44.76 37.50
N PHE A 662 -27.65 44.32 37.43
CA PHE A 662 -28.41 44.32 36.18
C PHE A 662 -29.00 45.72 35.99
N ALA A 663 -28.45 46.50 35.05
CA ALA A 663 -28.94 47.84 34.72
C ALA A 663 -29.68 47.81 33.37
N GLY A 664 -30.84 48.46 33.29
CA GLY A 664 -31.70 48.51 32.09
C GLY A 664 -33.15 48.12 32.38
N ASP A 665 -34.03 48.23 31.37
CA ASP A 665 -35.43 47.84 31.48
C ASP A 665 -35.57 46.32 31.43
N ILE A 666 -36.13 45.73 32.48
CA ILE A 666 -36.58 44.34 32.47
C ILE A 666 -38.05 44.34 32.03
N SER A 667 -38.31 44.09 30.75
CA SER A 667 -39.68 44.04 30.20
C SER A 667 -40.03 42.64 29.72
N ALA A 668 -41.24 42.19 30.05
CA ALA A 668 -41.84 40.97 29.51
C ALA A 668 -43.14 41.36 28.80
N ALA A 669 -43.12 41.40 27.46
CA ALA A 669 -44.27 41.90 26.68
C ALA A 669 -45.57 41.11 26.93
N THR A 670 -45.45 39.81 27.22
CA THR A 670 -46.59 38.91 27.49
C THR A 670 -46.32 37.94 28.64
N GLY A 671 -45.29 38.18 29.46
CA GLY A 671 -44.84 37.25 30.50
C GLY A 671 -45.25 37.67 31.91
N THR A 672 -45.34 36.71 32.83
CA THR A 672 -45.61 36.94 34.26
C THR A 672 -44.31 36.89 35.05
N PHE A 673 -44.06 37.89 35.92
CA PHE A 673 -43.02 37.79 36.95
C PHE A 673 -43.57 37.04 38.16
N SER A 674 -43.22 35.77 38.32
CA SER A 674 -43.58 34.96 39.50
C SER A 674 -42.41 34.85 40.47
N GLY A 675 -42.64 35.11 41.76
CA GLY A 675 -41.64 34.99 42.82
C GLY A 675 -41.42 36.29 43.61
N VAL A 676 -40.23 36.45 44.19
CA VAL A 676 -39.84 37.64 44.97
C VAL A 676 -39.07 38.61 44.07
N VAL A 677 -39.57 39.83 43.89
CA VAL A 677 -38.81 40.92 43.28
C VAL A 677 -38.17 41.72 44.41
N ASN A 678 -36.84 41.79 44.47
CA ASN A 678 -36.12 42.55 45.49
C ASN A 678 -35.20 43.58 44.83
N VAL A 679 -35.52 44.85 44.99
CA VAL A 679 -34.75 45.99 44.53
C VAL A 679 -34.05 46.60 45.74
N LYS A 680 -32.72 46.56 45.78
CA LYS A 680 -31.94 47.13 46.89
C LYS A 680 -30.83 48.02 46.37
N ASN A 681 -30.51 49.06 47.12
CA ASN A 681 -29.23 49.76 47.04
C ASN A 681 -28.49 49.58 48.37
N GLU A 682 -27.39 50.32 48.59
CA GLU A 682 -26.57 50.17 49.80
C GLU A 682 -27.35 50.38 51.11
N SER A 683 -28.41 51.21 51.09
CA SER A 683 -29.08 51.66 52.30
C SER A 683 -30.58 51.30 52.35
N SER A 684 -31.24 51.07 51.22
CA SER A 684 -32.70 50.87 51.15
C SER A 684 -33.06 49.68 50.27
N TYR A 685 -34.19 49.04 50.56
CA TYR A 685 -34.73 47.99 49.71
C TYR A 685 -36.26 48.07 49.57
N LEU A 686 -36.75 47.55 48.45
CA LEU A 686 -38.14 47.30 48.13
C LEU A 686 -38.29 45.84 47.73
N LYS A 687 -39.19 45.10 48.37
CA LYS A 687 -39.49 43.70 48.08
C LYS A 687 -40.97 43.56 47.72
N VAL A 688 -41.28 42.92 46.60
CA VAL A 688 -42.65 42.53 46.23
C VAL A 688 -42.74 41.01 46.29
N ALA A 689 -43.57 40.48 47.18
CA ALA A 689 -43.76 39.05 47.39
C ALA A 689 -45.06 38.76 48.13
N ASN A 690 -45.69 37.62 47.86
CA ASN A 690 -46.82 37.07 48.65
C ASN A 690 -48.01 38.05 48.84
N GLY A 691 -48.26 38.94 47.89
CA GLY A 691 -49.31 39.96 48.02
C GLY A 691 -48.89 41.21 48.81
N GLU A 692 -47.62 41.31 49.21
CA GLU A 692 -47.07 42.45 49.94
C GLU A 692 -46.05 43.24 49.11
N ILE A 693 -46.03 44.55 49.30
CA ILE A 693 -44.94 45.46 48.92
C ILE A 693 -44.27 45.92 50.21
N THR A 694 -43.09 45.38 50.50
CA THR A 694 -42.30 45.68 51.70
C THR A 694 -41.20 46.70 51.39
N GLY A 695 -41.06 47.73 52.23
CA GLY A 695 -39.96 48.68 52.19
C GLY A 695 -39.09 48.62 53.43
N GLY A 696 -37.77 48.75 53.28
CA GLY A 696 -36.84 48.72 54.40
C GLY A 696 -35.56 49.54 54.21
N TYR A 697 -34.81 49.68 55.30
CA TYR A 697 -33.53 50.38 55.36
C TYR A 697 -32.49 49.50 56.05
N GLY A 698 -31.33 49.31 55.43
CA GLY A 698 -30.34 48.29 55.81
C GLY A 698 -30.95 46.89 55.74
N SER A 699 -30.80 46.11 56.82
CA SER A 699 -31.41 44.79 56.97
C SER A 699 -32.80 44.82 57.60
N SER A 700 -33.32 45.98 57.98
CA SER A 700 -34.56 46.11 58.75
C SER A 700 -35.74 46.53 57.88
N GLN A 701 -36.86 45.81 58.00
CA GLN A 701 -38.15 46.23 57.44
C GLN A 701 -38.65 47.49 58.16
N ARG A 702 -39.09 48.49 57.38
CA ARG A 702 -39.62 49.76 57.89
C ARG A 702 -41.12 49.88 57.69
N GLY A 703 -41.68 49.19 56.71
CA GLY A 703 -43.11 49.12 56.48
C GLY A 703 -43.48 48.20 55.33
N PHE A 704 -44.77 47.99 55.16
CA PHE A 704 -45.33 47.23 54.05
C PHE A 704 -46.74 47.69 53.69
N VAL A 705 -47.12 47.41 52.45
CA VAL A 705 -48.49 47.43 51.98
C VAL A 705 -48.88 46.00 51.65
N ASP A 706 -49.81 45.44 52.40
CA ASP A 706 -50.32 44.07 52.22
C ASP A 706 -51.71 44.14 51.58
N PHE A 707 -51.82 43.56 50.39
CA PHE A 707 -53.07 43.45 49.63
C PHE A 707 -53.85 42.17 49.95
N SER A 708 -53.31 41.30 50.80
CA SER A 708 -53.91 40.04 51.23
C SER A 708 -54.50 40.10 52.64
N ALA A 709 -54.46 41.27 53.28
CA ALA A 709 -54.91 41.44 54.64
C ALA A 709 -56.40 41.09 54.81
N ALA A 710 -56.69 40.34 55.87
CA ALA A 710 -58.04 39.99 56.28
C ALA A 710 -58.21 40.34 57.77
N THR A 711 -59.35 40.96 58.11
CA THR A 711 -59.73 41.26 59.48
C THR A 711 -61.06 40.58 59.81
N GLN A 712 -61.30 40.29 61.09
CA GLN A 712 -62.57 39.74 61.53
C GLN A 712 -63.39 40.83 62.21
N ASP A 713 -64.61 41.03 61.74
CA ASP A 713 -65.58 41.86 62.44
C ASP A 713 -65.99 41.14 63.73
N LEU A 714 -65.64 41.71 64.87
CA LEU A 714 -65.91 41.13 66.20
C LEU A 714 -67.40 41.04 66.53
N SER A 715 -68.24 41.86 65.89
CA SER A 715 -69.68 41.91 66.15
C SER A 715 -70.47 40.89 65.32
N THR A 716 -70.03 40.64 64.08
CA THR A 716 -70.73 39.75 63.13
C THR A 716 -70.01 38.42 62.87
N GLY A 717 -68.73 38.31 63.26
CA GLY A 717 -67.86 37.16 63.00
C GLY A 717 -67.35 37.05 61.56
N ALA A 718 -67.76 37.95 60.66
CA ALA A 718 -67.42 37.91 59.25
C ALA A 718 -65.95 38.30 59.01
N THR A 719 -65.30 37.62 58.06
CA THR A 719 -63.97 38.00 57.55
C THR A 719 -64.12 39.05 56.45
N LEU A 720 -63.50 40.21 56.66
CA LEU A 720 -63.43 41.30 55.70
C LEU A 720 -62.03 41.34 55.08
N TYR A 721 -61.96 41.39 53.76
CA TYR A 721 -60.70 41.49 53.01
C TYR A 721 -60.42 42.95 52.64
N GLY A 722 -59.17 43.38 52.79
CA GLY A 722 -58.79 44.76 52.53
C GLY A 722 -57.28 44.94 52.33
N MET A 723 -56.88 46.20 52.26
CA MET A 723 -55.47 46.59 52.17
C MET A 723 -54.99 47.06 53.54
N GLN A 724 -53.87 46.50 54.01
CA GLN A 724 -53.19 46.96 55.22
C GLN A 724 -51.95 47.76 54.85
N MET A 725 -51.79 48.92 55.47
CA MET A 725 -50.57 49.70 55.41
C MET A 725 -49.96 49.75 56.81
N GLN A 726 -48.70 49.36 56.96
CA GLN A 726 -48.01 49.35 58.24
C GLN A 726 -46.62 49.97 58.11
N ALA A 727 -46.23 50.71 59.14
CA ALA A 727 -44.87 51.23 59.28
C ALA A 727 -44.42 51.13 60.74
N SER A 728 -43.13 50.91 60.98
CA SER A 728 -42.58 50.79 62.34
C SER A 728 -42.51 52.11 63.12
N GLY A 729 -42.76 53.24 62.45
CA GLY A 729 -42.73 54.57 63.06
C GLY A 729 -44.00 55.35 62.74
N ILE A 730 -44.03 55.97 61.57
CA ILE A 730 -45.17 56.79 61.13
C ILE A 730 -45.65 56.35 59.75
N ILE A 731 -46.98 56.33 59.57
CA ILE A 731 -47.60 56.36 58.24
C ILE A 731 -47.92 57.82 57.96
N ARG A 732 -47.21 58.41 57.00
CA ARG A 732 -47.40 59.81 56.63
C ARG A 732 -48.16 59.90 55.30
N ILE A 733 -49.38 60.43 55.34
CA ILE A 733 -50.14 60.78 54.14
C ILE A 733 -49.96 62.28 53.89
N SER A 734 -49.21 62.65 52.85
CA SER A 734 -48.90 64.06 52.50
C SER A 734 -49.62 64.52 51.23
N ALA A 735 -50.91 64.21 51.14
CA ALA A 735 -51.77 64.72 50.09
C ALA A 735 -52.54 65.96 50.60
N PRO A 736 -52.71 67.02 49.80
CA PRO A 736 -53.46 68.21 50.20
C PRO A 736 -54.97 67.95 50.40
N ARG A 737 -55.50 66.86 49.82
CA ARG A 737 -56.88 66.40 50.00
C ARG A 737 -56.87 64.88 50.03
N VAL A 738 -57.72 64.29 50.86
CA VAL A 738 -58.02 62.86 50.89
C VAL A 738 -59.49 62.69 50.56
N SER A 739 -59.88 61.63 49.85
CA SER A 739 -61.27 61.34 49.54
C SER A 739 -61.64 59.94 49.99
N VAL A 740 -62.90 59.76 50.40
CA VAL A 740 -63.49 58.47 50.74
C VAL A 740 -64.72 58.23 49.87
N ALA A 741 -65.04 56.96 49.63
CA ALA A 741 -66.21 56.53 48.87
C ALA A 741 -66.96 55.44 49.62
N ASN A 742 -68.28 55.35 49.43
CA ASN A 742 -69.12 54.33 50.05
C ASN A 742 -69.12 52.98 49.29
N SER A 743 -68.37 52.87 48.19
CA SER A 743 -68.25 51.64 47.39
C SER A 743 -66.82 51.41 46.90
N SER A 744 -66.43 50.15 46.73
CA SER A 744 -65.11 49.71 46.26
C SER A 744 -64.97 49.61 44.73
N ASN A 745 -66.03 49.89 43.96
CA ASN A 745 -66.01 49.79 42.50
C ASN A 745 -65.40 51.05 41.84
N ILE A 746 -64.63 50.85 40.79
CA ILE A 746 -63.72 51.84 40.18
C ILE A 746 -64.51 52.85 39.33
N SER A 747 -64.37 54.14 39.68
CA SER A 747 -65.01 55.33 39.06
C SER A 747 -66.36 55.74 39.64
N THR A 748 -66.36 56.22 40.89
CA THR A 748 -67.52 56.85 41.55
C THR A 748 -67.20 58.27 42.04
N VAL A 749 -68.24 59.08 42.29
CA VAL A 749 -68.12 60.37 42.99
C VAL A 749 -67.55 60.12 44.38
N ALA A 750 -66.34 60.60 44.66
CA ALA A 750 -65.72 60.50 45.97
C ALA A 750 -66.00 61.77 46.79
N THR A 751 -66.24 61.61 48.09
CA THR A 751 -66.38 62.73 49.02
C THR A 751 -65.01 63.13 49.51
N PHE A 752 -64.62 64.38 49.30
CA PHE A 752 -63.37 64.89 49.84
C PHE A 752 -63.49 65.15 51.33
N CYS A 753 -62.57 64.58 52.09
CA CYS A 753 -62.41 64.85 53.51
C CYS A 753 -61.99 66.32 53.72
N GLY A 754 -62.61 66.98 54.70
CA GLY A 754 -62.30 68.37 55.05
C GLY A 754 -61.15 68.51 56.05
N THR A 755 -60.53 69.70 56.06
CA THR A 755 -59.65 70.16 57.15
C THR A 755 -60.40 71.25 57.91
N GLY A 756 -60.45 71.15 59.23
CA GLY A 756 -61.20 72.10 60.05
C GLY A 756 -61.28 71.70 61.52
N THR A 757 -61.92 72.55 62.31
CA THR A 757 -62.15 72.31 63.73
C THR A 757 -63.63 72.02 63.94
N LEU A 758 -63.95 70.85 64.49
CA LEU A 758 -65.29 70.53 64.94
C LEU A 758 -65.41 70.86 66.43
N ASN A 759 -66.30 71.78 66.76
CA ASN A 759 -66.64 72.10 68.14
C ASN A 759 -67.75 71.18 68.61
N TYR A 760 -67.60 70.60 69.79
CA TYR A 760 -68.63 69.78 70.42
C TYR A 760 -68.75 70.10 71.90
N VAL A 761 -69.91 69.77 72.46
CA VAL A 761 -70.16 69.92 73.88
C VAL A 761 -69.62 68.67 74.60
N GLU A 762 -68.58 68.86 75.41
CA GLU A 762 -67.93 67.77 76.17
C GLU A 762 -68.72 67.41 77.41
N SER A 763 -69.30 68.40 78.09
CA SER A 763 -70.16 68.19 79.26
C SER A 763 -71.24 69.26 79.33
N ILE A 764 -72.41 68.86 79.83
CA ILE A 764 -73.53 69.76 80.13
C ILE A 764 -73.87 69.54 81.60
N ARG A 765 -74.00 70.63 82.36
CA ARG A 765 -74.49 70.58 83.74
C ARG A 765 -75.52 71.68 83.99
N ASP A 766 -76.52 71.35 84.78
CA ASP A 766 -77.50 72.31 85.27
C ASP A 766 -76.86 73.19 86.36
N ILE A 767 -77.07 74.50 86.30
CA ILE A 767 -76.55 75.46 87.28
C ILE A 767 -77.63 76.00 88.24
N GLY A 768 -78.82 75.40 88.25
CA GLY A 768 -79.78 75.48 89.35
C GLY A 768 -80.73 76.70 89.32
N ASN A 769 -80.79 77.44 88.21
CA ASN A 769 -81.69 78.58 88.03
C ASN A 769 -82.53 78.52 86.73
N GLY A 770 -82.70 77.32 86.18
CA GLY A 770 -83.28 77.10 84.86
C GLY A 770 -82.31 77.33 83.70
N GLY A 771 -81.03 77.64 83.99
CA GLY A 771 -79.95 77.71 83.01
C GLY A 771 -79.07 76.45 82.99
N ILE A 772 -78.50 76.16 81.83
CA ILE A 772 -77.54 75.06 81.62
C ILE A 772 -76.18 75.66 81.26
N GLU A 773 -75.12 75.17 81.89
CA GLU A 773 -73.74 75.47 81.53
C GLU A 773 -73.17 74.28 80.77
N TRP A 774 -72.42 74.55 79.70
CA TRP A 774 -71.73 73.51 78.97
C TRP A 774 -70.27 73.87 78.69
N GLN A 775 -69.42 72.85 78.69
CA GLN A 775 -68.03 72.97 78.27
C GLN A 775 -67.90 72.54 76.82
N GLN A 776 -67.24 73.37 76.04
CA GLN A 776 -67.00 73.10 74.63
C GLN A 776 -65.56 72.65 74.43
N ALA A 777 -65.40 71.49 73.80
CA ALA A 777 -64.11 71.00 73.33
C ALA A 777 -64.06 71.06 71.79
N SER A 778 -62.86 70.93 71.26
CA SER A 778 -62.58 71.07 69.84
C SER A 778 -61.80 69.86 69.34
N LEU A 779 -62.30 69.22 68.28
CA LEU A 779 -61.55 68.22 67.54
C LEU A 779 -60.97 68.85 66.28
N LYS A 780 -59.65 68.83 66.17
CA LYS A 780 -58.96 69.32 64.98
C LYS A 780 -58.80 68.19 63.99
N PHE A 781 -59.29 68.39 62.77
CA PHE A 781 -59.13 67.46 61.67
C PHE A 781 -58.20 68.04 60.60
N ILE A 782 -57.30 67.20 60.10
CA ILE A 782 -56.50 67.48 58.91
C ILE A 782 -56.83 66.40 57.88
N ASN A 783 -57.45 66.82 56.78
CA ASN A 783 -57.88 65.96 55.67
C ASN A 783 -58.70 64.74 56.11
N GLY A 784 -59.64 64.95 57.04
CA GLY A 784 -60.53 63.93 57.59
C GLY A 784 -59.94 63.11 58.74
N PHE A 785 -58.65 63.18 59.02
CA PHE A 785 -58.05 62.53 60.17
C PHE A 785 -58.06 63.47 61.37
N MET A 786 -58.56 62.98 62.52
CA MET A 786 -58.51 63.72 63.79
C MET A 786 -57.05 63.77 64.28
N CYS A 787 -56.55 64.97 64.59
CA CYS A 787 -55.14 65.20 64.95
C CYS A 787 -54.95 65.77 66.36
N SER A 788 -56.02 66.12 67.07
CA SER A 788 -55.95 66.49 68.48
C SER A 788 -56.18 65.25 69.35
N ALA A 789 -55.29 64.98 70.31
CA ALA A 789 -55.54 64.01 71.37
C ALA A 789 -56.68 64.53 72.25
N LEU A 790 -57.58 63.63 72.69
CA LEU A 790 -58.54 63.90 73.76
C LEU A 790 -57.80 64.14 75.07
#